data_AF-A0A812SXG4-F1
#
_entry.id   AF-A0A812SXG4-F1
#
_cell.length_a   1.000
_cell.length_b   1.000
_cell.length_c   1.000
_cell.angle_alpha   90.00
_cell.angle_beta   90.00
_cell.angle_gamma   90.00
#
_symmetry.space_group_name_H-M   'P 1'
#
loop_
_entity.id
_entity.type
_entity.pdbx_description
1 polymer ?
#
loop_
_entity_poly.entity_id
_entity_poly.type
_entity_poly.pdbx_seq_one_letter_code
_entity_poly.pdbx_strand_id
1 'polypeptide(L)'
;MEEGFPRSLANDLEVAVEVDAHGGWQVVYPKGICQLPEACASFRIRLREIPAVAFTVEKVGGPQEWKVSDMEQEFLAAARTWLEEERRAIEKEEEQGRRRRQLQQKKFDWLFLRQTPVIMARVYRVERLAWYLPLLVPFYGGMVAINYSVVPYSTVEESDWTLSLVVMVGMGVCFFCIPWVVPQIIRSDRCLVATSVFSGLLVFLVAMPLELLRLVYPVALAPFVGLLIQGMSTDMPAELEAQTAEISSRTKEQTIVFEGTVSPERGKACVVSWPGKYATAWDHLVESARGGQTSAAVVFLPEGTPHYGQHVRIPGSERLEGECWCTPLYGEKRDWGCLWWALWMENVERAVRYGAELHVYFFEGARGKGKVASFVSAGAEYLKREALWEEFQNSETLKDAKAAGLENLCDKKRYDSSSQYSREEHRLFLEWLSFEDRKLLEEGLGNSQKAEVAWLESKGYRYTEVDIASWLRPAARSHFTSGPLPAMVSPSQRAPKPTFSVDTTSMQDVLENLSTLKTSLSHPNLASPDLKWDTEMRLKQLLVKAHPQCPGLRSAGSAGNWKISRVSGKCTEERLANAKPTVNAPKSIAQVSQLKLPDLISENATNGMLLVVICLAAYAKEQSNYARLLVEKAHAALWQKFCSTGSSALPVKLVAVELTEAGSFGDQYGVKEVPYCLMYMGGKQVYGKRLHGTRMAPRAAAAAKPKVLLVEPNPGNQLKLERNLRRNGYGSDLAMDGMQASRLAQRPEGYGILLISSLTPADQLRSVSHAIRSRQRAAVILAFDSTLLSEEEAEERKQFLQECSYVFPYGPSYTGLAAVLARFDVTHAEKGLACVPCTTHKQDFLDDVLGMLEKGGGGRAVGDTATS
;
A
#
# COMPACT_ATOMS: atom_id res chain seq x y z
N MET A 1 -70.49 16.39 -5.14
CA MET A 1 -69.24 15.91 -5.78
C MET A 1 -68.17 16.08 -4.73
N GLU A 2 -67.54 14.99 -4.32
CA GLU A 2 -66.34 15.06 -3.48
C GLU A 2 -65.18 15.33 -4.44
N GLU A 3 -64.42 16.39 -4.20
CA GLU A 3 -63.20 16.65 -4.96
C GLU A 3 -62.16 15.61 -4.52
N GLY A 4 -61.80 14.72 -5.44
CA GLY A 4 -60.84 13.66 -5.15
C GLY A 4 -59.46 14.28 -4.90
N PHE A 5 -58.94 14.14 -3.68
CA PHE A 5 -57.60 14.62 -3.39
C PHE A 5 -56.58 13.97 -4.33
N PRO A 6 -55.68 14.75 -4.98
CA PRO A 6 -54.70 14.21 -5.89
C PRO A 6 -53.78 13.23 -5.15
N ARG A 7 -53.50 12.10 -5.80
CA ARG A 7 -52.68 11.03 -5.24
C ARG A 7 -51.22 11.29 -5.57
N SER A 8 -50.33 11.10 -4.61
CA SER A 8 -48.91 11.34 -4.78
C SER A 8 -48.06 10.11 -4.47
N LEU A 9 -46.89 10.05 -5.10
CA LEU A 9 -45.84 9.06 -4.84
C LEU A 9 -44.54 9.79 -4.49
N ALA A 10 -44.15 9.74 -3.22
CA ALA A 10 -42.91 10.33 -2.71
C ALA A 10 -41.75 9.32 -2.80
N ASN A 11 -40.65 9.70 -3.45
CA ASN A 11 -39.44 8.90 -3.48
C ASN A 11 -38.59 9.15 -2.23
N ASP A 12 -38.71 8.28 -1.25
CA ASP A 12 -37.93 8.30 -0.01
C ASP A 12 -36.68 7.40 -0.04
N LEU A 13 -36.27 6.89 -1.22
CA LEU A 13 -35.03 6.16 -1.40
C LEU A 13 -33.86 7.08 -1.80
N GLU A 14 -32.64 6.68 -1.43
CA GLU A 14 -31.37 7.33 -1.81
C GLU A 14 -30.95 7.02 -3.29
N VAL A 15 -31.92 6.97 -4.22
CA VAL A 15 -31.70 6.69 -5.65
C VAL A 15 -32.84 7.25 -6.50
N ALA A 16 -32.53 7.64 -7.75
CA ALA A 16 -33.55 8.02 -8.73
C ALA A 16 -34.42 6.80 -9.13
N VAL A 17 -35.74 6.97 -9.07
CA VAL A 17 -36.71 6.01 -9.62
C VAL A 17 -37.37 6.57 -10.86
N GLU A 18 -37.91 5.70 -11.70
CA GLU A 18 -38.77 6.06 -12.82
C GLU A 18 -40.17 5.51 -12.57
N VAL A 19 -41.19 6.33 -12.82
CA VAL A 19 -42.61 6.02 -12.63
C VAL A 19 -43.34 6.17 -13.95
N ASP A 20 -44.06 5.14 -14.38
CA ASP A 20 -44.94 5.17 -15.56
C ASP A 20 -46.39 4.98 -15.12
N ALA A 21 -47.12 6.09 -15.09
CA ALA A 21 -48.55 6.18 -14.77
C ALA A 21 -49.39 6.69 -15.97
N HIS A 22 -48.75 6.98 -17.11
CA HIS A 22 -49.35 7.71 -18.24
C HIS A 22 -48.97 7.13 -19.62
N GLY A 23 -48.21 6.03 -19.70
CA GLY A 23 -47.60 5.53 -20.94
C GLY A 23 -46.25 6.20 -21.24
N GLY A 24 -45.56 6.66 -20.21
CA GLY A 24 -44.31 7.41 -20.28
C GLY A 24 -43.64 7.49 -18.91
N TRP A 25 -42.32 7.31 -18.87
CA TRP A 25 -41.55 7.28 -17.63
C TRP A 25 -41.18 8.69 -17.17
N GLN A 26 -41.68 9.09 -15.99
CA GLN A 26 -41.24 10.28 -15.26
C GLN A 26 -40.13 9.90 -14.28
N VAL A 27 -39.02 10.64 -14.27
CA VAL A 27 -37.95 10.47 -13.25
C VAL A 27 -38.36 11.16 -11.95
N VAL A 28 -38.14 10.51 -10.82
CA VAL A 28 -38.36 11.05 -9.47
C VAL A 28 -37.08 10.90 -8.67
N TYR A 29 -36.40 12.02 -8.41
CA TYR A 29 -35.16 12.05 -7.62
C TYR A 29 -35.45 11.86 -6.11
N PRO A 30 -34.43 11.58 -5.27
CA PRO A 30 -34.63 11.43 -3.84
C PRO A 30 -35.29 12.65 -3.20
N LYS A 31 -36.31 12.42 -2.36
CA LYS A 31 -37.23 13.42 -1.78
C LYS A 31 -38.21 14.08 -2.77
N GLY A 32 -38.14 13.75 -4.06
CA GLY A 32 -39.08 14.21 -5.08
C GLY A 32 -40.45 13.54 -4.93
N ILE A 33 -41.49 14.21 -5.44
CA ILE A 33 -42.88 13.74 -5.40
C ILE A 33 -43.46 13.72 -6.82
N CYS A 34 -43.90 12.55 -7.27
CA CYS A 34 -44.70 12.39 -8.49
C CYS A 34 -46.19 12.55 -8.14
N GLN A 35 -46.94 13.28 -8.98
CA GLN A 35 -48.41 13.32 -8.89
C GLN A 35 -48.98 12.25 -9.81
N LEU A 36 -49.78 11.35 -9.25
CA LEU A 36 -50.48 10.29 -9.99
C LEU A 36 -51.87 10.81 -10.40
N PRO A 37 -52.34 10.53 -11.63
CA PRO A 37 -53.66 10.99 -12.07
C PRO A 37 -54.76 10.30 -11.24
N GLU A 38 -55.86 11.00 -10.97
CA GLU A 38 -56.98 10.47 -10.17
C GLU A 38 -57.52 9.13 -10.72
N ALA A 39 -57.53 8.98 -12.04
CA ALA A 39 -57.94 7.77 -12.75
C ALA A 39 -56.86 6.67 -12.84
N CYS A 40 -55.73 6.81 -12.13
CA CYS A 40 -54.64 5.82 -12.13
C CYS A 40 -55.10 4.50 -11.47
N ALA A 41 -55.54 3.52 -12.27
CA ALA A 41 -55.85 2.18 -11.79
C ALA A 41 -54.59 1.37 -11.41
N SER A 42 -53.47 1.64 -12.09
CA SER A 42 -52.17 0.98 -11.90
C SER A 42 -51.04 1.82 -12.47
N PHE A 43 -49.86 1.79 -11.85
CA PHE A 43 -48.64 2.38 -12.38
C PHE A 43 -47.46 1.42 -12.25
N ARG A 44 -46.38 1.69 -12.99
CA ARG A 44 -45.13 0.92 -12.94
C ARG A 44 -44.04 1.76 -12.30
N ILE A 45 -43.16 1.13 -11.54
CA ILE A 45 -41.98 1.77 -10.93
C ILE A 45 -40.73 0.95 -11.22
N ARG A 46 -39.59 1.60 -11.44
CA ARG A 46 -38.27 0.94 -11.56
C ARG A 46 -37.13 1.82 -11.08
N LEU A 47 -35.96 1.24 -10.83
CA LEU A 47 -34.75 2.03 -10.56
C LEU A 47 -34.18 2.60 -11.87
N ARG A 48 -33.86 3.89 -11.90
CA ARG A 48 -33.26 4.59 -13.07
C ARG A 48 -31.89 4.01 -13.46
N GLU A 49 -31.11 3.56 -12.47
CA GLU A 49 -29.80 2.92 -12.73
C GLU A 49 -29.87 1.44 -13.12
N ILE A 50 -30.88 0.69 -12.66
CA ILE A 50 -31.11 -0.70 -13.08
C ILE A 50 -32.60 -0.89 -13.42
N PRO A 51 -33.00 -0.63 -14.68
CA PRO A 51 -34.39 -0.80 -15.14
C PRO A 51 -34.95 -2.22 -15.03
N ALA A 52 -34.12 -3.22 -14.74
CA ALA A 52 -34.53 -4.60 -14.43
C ALA A 52 -35.04 -4.77 -12.98
N VAL A 53 -34.72 -3.85 -12.06
CA VAL A 53 -35.37 -3.77 -10.74
C VAL A 53 -36.63 -2.92 -10.93
N ALA A 54 -37.72 -3.60 -11.25
CA ALA A 54 -39.01 -2.99 -11.62
C ALA A 54 -40.18 -3.73 -10.97
N PHE A 55 -41.27 -3.00 -10.72
CA PHE A 55 -42.51 -3.49 -10.12
C PHE A 55 -43.72 -2.80 -10.77
N THR A 56 -44.91 -3.40 -10.63
CA THR A 56 -46.18 -2.87 -11.16
C THR A 56 -47.21 -2.88 -10.05
N VAL A 57 -47.67 -1.70 -9.65
CA VAL A 57 -48.70 -1.53 -8.62
C VAL A 57 -50.06 -1.72 -9.28
N GLU A 58 -50.68 -2.88 -9.08
CA GLU A 58 -52.08 -3.09 -9.44
C GLU A 58 -53.03 -2.50 -8.40
N LYS A 59 -54.17 -1.95 -8.85
CA LYS A 59 -55.29 -1.47 -8.01
C LYS A 59 -54.85 -0.41 -6.99
N VAL A 60 -54.49 0.78 -7.48
CA VAL A 60 -54.20 1.93 -6.60
C VAL A 60 -55.47 2.32 -5.81
N GLY A 61 -55.55 1.84 -4.58
CA GLY A 61 -56.60 2.12 -3.61
C GLY A 61 -56.02 2.01 -2.21
N GLY A 62 -56.06 3.10 -1.45
CA GLY A 62 -55.27 3.25 -0.23
C GLY A 62 -55.05 4.72 0.12
N PRO A 63 -53.91 5.10 0.73
CA PRO A 63 -53.66 6.46 1.16
C PRO A 63 -53.54 7.47 0.00
N GLN A 64 -53.66 8.75 0.36
CA GLN A 64 -53.48 9.89 -0.55
C GLN A 64 -52.02 10.05 -0.99
N GLU A 65 -51.07 9.80 -0.09
CA GLU A 65 -49.63 9.77 -0.36
C GLU A 65 -49.11 8.33 -0.19
N TRP A 66 -48.35 7.87 -1.18
CA TRP A 66 -47.61 6.60 -1.15
C TRP A 66 -46.12 6.91 -1.07
N LYS A 67 -45.36 6.13 -0.31
CA LYS A 67 -43.89 6.19 -0.39
C LYS A 67 -43.37 5.06 -1.24
N VAL A 68 -42.22 5.27 -1.87
CA VAL A 68 -41.52 4.19 -2.56
C VAL A 68 -41.15 3.07 -1.55
N SER A 69 -40.84 3.40 -0.29
CA SER A 69 -40.58 2.41 0.77
C SER A 69 -41.81 1.62 1.28
N ASP A 70 -43.03 1.97 0.86
CA ASP A 70 -44.28 1.23 1.16
C ASP A 70 -44.64 0.19 0.08
N MET A 71 -43.85 0.09 -1.00
CA MET A 71 -44.08 -0.83 -2.13
C MET A 71 -43.84 -2.31 -1.77
N GLU A 72 -44.04 -3.21 -2.74
CA GLU A 72 -43.84 -4.65 -2.52
C GLU A 72 -42.42 -4.99 -2.04
N GLN A 73 -42.35 -5.95 -1.11
CA GLN A 73 -41.11 -6.34 -0.44
C GLN A 73 -40.03 -6.87 -1.39
N GLU A 74 -40.39 -7.45 -2.55
CA GLU A 74 -39.41 -7.92 -3.54
C GLU A 74 -38.67 -6.76 -4.21
N PHE A 75 -39.40 -5.74 -4.68
CA PHE A 75 -38.81 -4.50 -5.20
C PHE A 75 -37.92 -3.82 -4.18
N LEU A 76 -38.38 -3.74 -2.92
CA LEU A 76 -37.63 -3.11 -1.84
C LEU A 76 -36.41 -3.90 -1.41
N ALA A 77 -36.47 -5.23 -1.41
CA ALA A 77 -35.31 -6.07 -1.15
C ALA A 77 -34.24 -5.83 -2.23
N ALA A 78 -34.62 -5.88 -3.51
CA ALA A 78 -33.71 -5.63 -4.63
C ALA A 78 -33.11 -4.21 -4.59
N ALA A 79 -33.92 -3.18 -4.35
CA ALA A 79 -33.45 -1.80 -4.26
C ALA A 79 -32.53 -1.55 -3.05
N ARG A 80 -32.82 -2.15 -1.89
CA ARG A 80 -31.95 -2.09 -0.70
C ARG A 80 -30.64 -2.85 -0.93
N THR A 81 -30.66 -4.03 -1.55
CA THR A 81 -29.44 -4.76 -1.94
C THR A 81 -28.56 -3.90 -2.84
N TRP A 82 -29.13 -3.26 -3.87
CA TRP A 82 -28.38 -2.37 -4.76
C TRP A 82 -27.79 -1.16 -4.02
N LEU A 83 -28.56 -0.49 -3.15
CA LEU A 83 -28.07 0.62 -2.32
C LEU A 83 -26.97 0.20 -1.35
N GLU A 84 -26.99 -1.02 -0.83
CA GLU A 84 -25.88 -1.57 -0.04
C GLU A 84 -24.63 -1.87 -0.88
N GLU A 85 -24.78 -2.39 -2.10
CA GLU A 85 -23.65 -2.61 -3.01
C GLU A 85 -23.01 -1.30 -3.47
N GLU A 86 -23.81 -0.26 -3.73
CA GLU A 86 -23.35 1.11 -3.99
C GLU A 86 -22.56 1.66 -2.80
N ARG A 87 -23.13 1.65 -1.58
CA ARG A 87 -22.44 2.15 -0.38
C ARG A 87 -21.14 1.39 -0.12
N ARG A 88 -21.09 0.07 -0.31
CA ARG A 88 -19.86 -0.75 -0.22
C ARG A 88 -18.83 -0.38 -1.29
N ALA A 89 -19.25 -0.06 -2.51
CA ALA A 89 -18.34 0.38 -3.58
C ALA A 89 -17.72 1.75 -3.28
N ILE A 90 -18.53 2.68 -2.77
CA ILE A 90 -18.12 4.01 -2.31
C ILE A 90 -17.17 3.93 -1.11
N GLU A 91 -17.52 3.20 -0.05
CA GLU A 91 -16.68 3.03 1.15
C GLU A 91 -15.27 2.50 0.83
N LYS A 92 -15.22 1.53 -0.10
CA LYS A 92 -13.97 0.94 -0.60
C LYS A 92 -13.13 1.96 -1.35
N GLU A 93 -13.71 2.74 -2.26
CA GLU A 93 -12.99 3.78 -3.00
C GLU A 93 -12.58 4.95 -2.09
N GLU A 94 -13.38 5.31 -1.07
CA GLU A 94 -12.97 6.25 -0.02
C GLU A 94 -11.82 5.71 0.85
N GLU A 95 -11.76 4.40 1.11
CA GLU A 95 -10.62 3.79 1.81
C GLU A 95 -9.36 3.83 0.93
N GLN A 96 -9.47 3.48 -0.36
CA GLN A 96 -8.36 3.54 -1.32
C GLN A 96 -7.89 4.99 -1.55
N GLY A 97 -8.81 5.95 -1.65
CA GLY A 97 -8.52 7.38 -1.70
C GLY A 97 -7.83 7.90 -0.44
N ARG A 98 -8.26 7.48 0.76
CA ARG A 98 -7.57 7.79 2.02
C ARG A 98 -6.16 7.19 2.06
N ARG A 99 -5.97 5.95 1.60
CA ARG A 99 -4.64 5.32 1.47
C ARG A 99 -3.74 6.10 0.50
N ARG A 100 -4.24 6.51 -0.67
CA ARG A 100 -3.51 7.37 -1.63
C ARG A 100 -3.10 8.71 -1.00
N ARG A 101 -4.02 9.42 -0.34
CA ARG A 101 -3.70 10.68 0.37
C ARG A 101 -2.67 10.46 1.49
N GLN A 102 -2.75 9.38 2.25
CA GLN A 102 -1.75 9.05 3.28
C GLN A 102 -0.36 8.74 2.69
N LEU A 103 -0.28 8.12 1.52
CA LEU A 103 0.99 7.88 0.82
C LEU A 103 1.56 9.19 0.25
N GLN A 104 0.72 10.05 -0.32
CA GLN A 104 1.11 11.39 -0.77
C GLN A 104 1.60 12.27 0.39
N GLN A 105 0.89 12.28 1.53
CA GLN A 105 1.32 13.01 2.72
C GLN A 105 2.65 12.49 3.26
N LYS A 106 2.80 11.17 3.45
CA LYS A 106 4.08 10.57 3.88
C LYS A 106 5.22 10.87 2.92
N LYS A 107 4.96 11.01 1.62
CA LYS A 107 5.93 11.44 0.62
C LYS A 107 6.31 12.91 0.79
N PHE A 108 5.33 13.80 1.01
CA PHE A 108 5.56 15.21 1.31
C PHE A 108 6.37 15.37 2.60
N ASP A 109 5.95 14.72 3.69
CA ASP A 109 6.65 14.72 4.98
C ASP A 109 8.09 14.22 4.83
N TRP A 110 8.32 13.15 4.07
CA TRP A 110 9.66 12.61 3.81
C TRP A 110 10.54 13.53 2.96
N LEU A 111 9.98 14.16 1.92
CA LEU A 111 10.70 15.15 1.11
C LEU A 111 11.06 16.38 1.94
N PHE A 112 10.12 16.89 2.75
CA PHE A 112 10.33 18.01 3.67
C PHE A 112 11.42 17.68 4.68
N LEU A 113 11.29 16.58 5.43
CA LEU A 113 12.28 16.11 6.40
C LEU A 113 13.67 15.84 5.79
N ARG A 114 13.76 15.48 4.50
CA ARG A 114 15.04 15.28 3.81
C ARG A 114 15.65 16.58 3.27
N GLN A 115 14.85 17.55 2.85
CA GLN A 115 15.35 18.86 2.42
C GLN A 115 15.74 19.75 3.61
N THR A 116 15.04 19.66 4.75
CA THR A 116 15.32 20.49 5.94
C THR A 116 16.80 20.45 6.38
N PRO A 117 17.50 19.30 6.51
CA PRO A 117 18.92 19.29 6.83
C PRO A 117 19.81 20.01 5.82
N VAL A 118 19.52 19.93 4.51
CA VAL A 118 20.31 20.59 3.46
C VAL A 118 20.09 22.10 3.48
N ILE A 119 18.83 22.52 3.66
CA ILE A 119 18.47 23.94 3.81
C ILE A 119 19.10 24.51 5.09
N MET A 120 18.97 23.81 6.23
CA MET A 120 19.57 24.22 7.50
C MET A 120 21.11 24.24 7.43
N ALA A 121 21.77 23.30 6.75
CA ALA A 121 23.23 23.31 6.56
C ALA A 121 23.73 24.42 5.61
N ARG A 122 22.85 24.97 4.76
CA ARG A 122 23.11 26.21 4.00
C ARG A 122 22.89 27.44 4.87
N VAL A 123 21.78 27.51 5.60
CA VAL A 123 21.47 28.60 6.56
C VAL A 123 22.57 28.74 7.62
N TYR A 124 22.96 27.64 8.30
CA TYR A 124 24.05 27.65 9.28
C TYR A 124 25.41 28.05 8.69
N ARG A 125 25.66 27.81 7.39
CA ARG A 125 26.88 28.31 6.72
C ARG A 125 26.83 29.82 6.51
N VAL A 126 25.70 30.36 6.07
CA VAL A 126 25.49 31.82 5.91
C VAL A 126 25.53 32.52 7.27
N GLU A 127 24.86 31.97 8.29
CA GLU A 127 24.89 32.47 9.67
C GLU A 127 26.32 32.49 10.22
N ARG A 128 27.07 31.39 10.08
CA ARG A 128 28.45 31.31 10.56
C ARG A 128 29.41 32.25 9.81
N LEU A 129 29.18 32.52 8.53
CA LEU A 129 29.90 33.57 7.79
C LEU A 129 29.56 34.97 8.32
N ALA A 130 28.29 35.24 8.63
CA ALA A 130 27.87 36.50 9.26
C ALA A 130 28.51 36.70 10.64
N TRP A 131 28.70 35.65 11.44
CA TRP A 131 29.44 35.71 12.71
C TRP A 131 30.93 36.09 12.57
N TYR A 132 31.58 35.81 11.43
CA TYR A 132 32.97 36.21 11.18
C TYR A 132 33.10 37.61 10.54
N LEU A 133 32.03 38.17 9.97
CA LEU A 133 32.05 39.47 9.31
C LEU A 133 32.53 40.62 10.22
N PRO A 134 32.11 40.73 11.50
CA PRO A 134 32.60 41.77 12.43
C PRO A 134 34.08 41.65 12.81
N LEU A 135 34.73 40.51 12.53
CA LEU A 135 36.17 40.31 12.76
C LEU A 135 37.00 40.61 11.51
N LEU A 136 36.44 40.37 10.32
CA LEU A 136 37.11 40.64 9.04
C LEU A 136 37.11 42.13 8.67
N VAL A 137 35.98 42.83 8.87
CA VAL A 137 35.85 44.28 8.59
C VAL A 137 36.92 45.15 9.29
N PRO A 138 37.18 45.03 10.62
CA PRO A 138 38.18 45.87 11.29
C PRO A 138 39.61 45.46 10.92
N PHE A 139 39.86 44.19 10.63
CA PHE A 139 41.17 43.74 10.15
C PHE A 139 41.49 44.36 8.78
N TYR A 140 40.51 44.37 7.86
CA TYR A 140 40.66 44.98 6.54
C TYR A 140 40.76 46.51 6.63
N GLY A 141 39.95 47.15 7.48
CA GLY A 141 40.05 48.59 7.76
C GLY A 141 41.41 48.98 8.35
N GLY A 142 41.97 48.15 9.24
CA GLY A 142 43.33 48.29 9.75
C GLY A 142 44.39 48.20 8.65
N MET A 143 44.30 47.22 7.74
CA MET A 143 45.24 47.13 6.61
C MET A 143 45.13 48.32 5.65
N VAL A 144 43.92 48.85 5.41
CA VAL A 144 43.73 50.07 4.60
C VAL A 144 44.35 51.28 5.29
N ALA A 145 44.14 51.47 6.60
CA ALA A 145 44.76 52.55 7.37
C ALA A 145 46.30 52.45 7.39
N ILE A 146 46.86 51.23 7.46
CA ILE A 146 48.30 50.98 7.36
C ILE A 146 48.83 51.37 5.97
N ASN A 147 48.14 51.00 4.89
CA ASN A 147 48.53 51.43 3.53
C ASN A 147 48.45 52.95 3.35
N TYR A 148 47.39 53.61 3.86
CA TYR A 148 47.25 55.06 3.78
C TYR A 148 48.32 55.82 4.58
N SER A 149 48.81 55.26 5.70
CA SER A 149 49.88 55.87 6.49
C SER A 149 51.30 55.68 5.90
N VAL A 150 51.42 55.05 4.73
CA VAL A 150 52.65 55.05 3.89
C VAL A 150 52.63 56.19 2.85
N VAL A 151 51.50 56.88 2.64
CA VAL A 151 51.41 58.03 1.73
C VAL A 151 52.11 59.25 2.36
N PRO A 152 53.03 59.95 1.64
CA PRO A 152 53.72 61.12 2.18
C PRO A 152 52.77 62.26 2.57
N TYR A 153 52.96 62.82 3.76
CA TYR A 153 52.12 63.84 4.40
C TYR A 153 52.01 65.19 3.65
N SER A 154 52.69 65.38 2.53
CA SER A 154 52.88 66.68 1.85
C SER A 154 51.80 67.05 0.84
N THR A 155 50.74 66.25 0.68
CA THR A 155 49.70 66.47 -0.34
C THR A 155 48.26 66.27 0.17
N VAL A 156 48.03 66.35 1.48
CA VAL A 156 46.70 66.20 2.09
C VAL A 156 46.18 67.57 2.52
N GLU A 157 45.22 68.13 1.78
CA GLU A 157 44.50 69.34 2.18
C GLU A 157 43.50 69.03 3.33
N GLU A 158 43.08 70.06 4.06
CA GLU A 158 42.39 69.92 5.37
C GLU A 158 41.03 69.16 5.34
N SER A 159 40.49 68.83 4.17
CA SER A 159 39.19 68.18 4.01
C SER A 159 39.13 66.71 4.47
N ASP A 160 40.23 65.95 4.40
CA ASP A 160 40.22 64.49 4.65
C ASP A 160 39.99 64.07 6.11
N TRP A 161 40.19 64.99 7.07
CA TRP A 161 39.93 64.71 8.48
C TRP A 161 38.44 64.50 8.78
N THR A 162 37.55 65.20 8.07
CA THR A 162 36.10 65.02 8.23
C THR A 162 35.63 63.70 7.64
N LEU A 163 36.18 63.28 6.49
CA LEU A 163 35.92 61.96 5.91
C LEU A 163 36.38 60.84 6.85
N SER A 164 37.59 60.96 7.39
CA SER A 164 38.16 60.01 8.38
C SER A 164 37.31 59.94 9.65
N LEU A 165 36.82 61.07 10.16
CA LEU A 165 35.95 61.12 11.34
C LEU A 165 34.57 60.50 11.07
N VAL A 166 33.96 60.77 9.91
CA VAL A 166 32.68 60.17 9.50
C VAL A 166 32.80 58.66 9.34
N VAL A 167 33.90 58.18 8.76
CA VAL A 167 34.19 56.73 8.65
C VAL A 167 34.39 56.09 10.03
N MET A 168 35.11 56.74 10.94
CA MET A 168 35.30 56.28 12.33
C MET A 168 33.98 56.22 13.12
N VAL A 169 33.16 57.27 13.04
CA VAL A 169 31.85 57.34 13.72
C VAL A 169 30.86 56.34 13.12
N GLY A 170 30.83 56.20 11.79
CA GLY A 170 30.00 55.22 11.09
C GLY A 170 30.36 53.78 11.47
N MET A 171 31.65 53.45 11.53
CA MET A 171 32.11 52.16 12.07
C MET A 171 31.73 52.01 13.55
N GLY A 172 31.90 53.03 14.38
CA GLY A 172 31.51 52.99 15.80
C GLY A 172 30.03 52.65 16.01
N VAL A 173 29.12 53.30 15.27
CA VAL A 173 27.67 52.99 15.31
C VAL A 173 27.40 51.55 14.87
N CYS A 174 28.06 51.07 13.81
CA CYS A 174 27.94 49.67 13.39
C CYS A 174 28.45 48.69 14.48
N PHE A 175 29.58 48.98 15.11
CA PHE A 175 30.18 48.11 16.12
C PHE A 175 29.41 48.03 17.44
N PHE A 176 28.78 49.13 17.88
CA PHE A 176 28.07 49.14 19.17
C PHE A 176 26.57 48.85 19.05
N CYS A 177 25.90 49.27 17.98
CA CYS A 177 24.45 49.06 17.85
C CYS A 177 24.10 47.66 17.31
N ILE A 178 24.84 47.13 16.33
CA ILE A 178 24.48 45.86 15.69
C ILE A 178 24.53 44.67 16.67
N PRO A 179 25.57 44.49 17.51
CA PRO A 179 25.62 43.36 18.43
C PRO A 179 24.57 43.39 19.56
N TRP A 180 23.96 44.55 19.83
CA TRP A 180 22.92 44.69 20.85
C TRP A 180 21.50 44.53 20.26
N VAL A 181 21.30 44.98 19.02
CA VAL A 181 20.01 44.87 18.31
C VAL A 181 19.80 43.48 17.72
N VAL A 182 20.81 42.86 17.11
CA VAL A 182 20.69 41.56 16.42
C VAL A 182 20.15 40.44 17.34
N PRO A 183 20.62 40.25 18.59
CA PRO A 183 20.08 39.22 19.48
C PRO A 183 18.60 39.42 19.86
N GLN A 184 18.09 40.66 19.84
CA GLN A 184 16.67 40.95 20.08
C GLN A 184 15.82 40.62 18.85
N ILE A 185 16.27 41.00 17.64
CA ILE A 185 15.53 40.71 16.40
C ILE A 185 15.54 39.20 16.07
N ILE A 186 16.58 38.45 16.44
CA ILE A 186 16.63 36.98 16.25
C ILE A 186 15.51 36.23 17.03
N ARG A 187 14.86 36.87 18.02
CA ARG A 187 13.67 36.33 18.70
C ARG A 187 12.34 36.63 17.99
N SER A 188 12.31 37.48 16.97
CA SER A 188 11.14 37.76 16.14
C SER A 188 11.31 37.19 14.72
N ASP A 189 10.26 37.31 13.91
CA ASP A 189 10.11 36.47 12.71
C ASP A 189 11.21 36.64 11.66
N ARG A 190 11.65 35.53 11.06
CA ARG A 190 12.89 35.48 10.25
C ARG A 190 12.88 36.37 9.01
N CYS A 191 11.69 36.70 8.48
CA CYS A 191 11.56 37.67 7.40
C CYS A 191 12.02 39.09 7.79
N LEU A 192 11.88 39.48 9.07
CA LEU A 192 12.25 40.81 9.57
C LEU A 192 13.78 41.00 9.62
N VAL A 193 14.53 39.94 9.89
CA VAL A 193 16.01 39.96 9.84
C VAL A 193 16.49 40.20 8.41
N ALA A 194 15.94 39.47 7.44
CA ALA A 194 16.32 39.64 6.04
C ALA A 194 15.99 41.04 5.51
N THR A 195 14.78 41.55 5.76
CA THR A 195 14.38 42.88 5.27
C THR A 195 15.11 44.02 5.97
N SER A 196 15.47 43.90 7.26
CA SER A 196 16.27 44.91 7.97
C SER A 196 17.74 44.94 7.54
N VAL A 197 18.35 43.79 7.23
CA VAL A 197 19.72 43.74 6.65
C VAL A 197 19.73 44.32 5.24
N PHE A 198 18.76 43.95 4.38
CA PHE A 198 18.68 44.50 3.02
C PHE A 198 18.32 46.00 3.01
N SER A 199 17.45 46.49 3.90
CA SER A 199 17.13 47.93 3.96
C SER A 199 18.29 48.74 4.53
N GLY A 200 19.00 48.24 5.55
CA GLY A 200 20.23 48.86 6.06
C GLY A 200 21.32 48.96 4.99
N LEU A 201 21.54 47.88 4.22
CA LEU A 201 22.49 47.88 3.10
C LEU A 201 22.05 48.86 1.98
N LEU A 202 20.76 48.91 1.65
CA LEU A 202 20.22 49.81 0.63
C LEU A 202 20.37 51.28 1.04
N VAL A 203 20.05 51.63 2.29
CA VAL A 203 20.24 52.99 2.81
C VAL A 203 21.72 53.39 2.79
N PHE A 204 22.63 52.48 3.15
CA PHE A 204 24.07 52.72 3.09
C PHE A 204 24.58 52.92 1.65
N LEU A 205 24.08 52.12 0.69
CA LEU A 205 24.43 52.24 -0.73
C LEU A 205 23.86 53.52 -1.38
N VAL A 206 22.68 53.98 -0.97
CA VAL A 206 22.06 55.23 -1.44
C VAL A 206 22.72 56.47 -0.81
N ALA A 207 23.25 56.35 0.42
CA ALA A 207 23.95 57.43 1.11
C ALA A 207 25.42 57.63 0.67
N MET A 208 26.05 56.65 0.00
CA MET A 208 27.41 56.81 -0.50
C MET A 208 27.49 57.68 -1.77
N PRO A 209 28.41 58.65 -1.86
CA PRO A 209 28.69 59.38 -3.09
C PRO A 209 29.09 58.43 -4.24
N LEU A 210 28.60 58.72 -5.46
CA LEU A 210 28.72 57.81 -6.61
C LEU A 210 30.18 57.45 -6.96
N GLU A 211 31.12 58.38 -6.77
CA GLU A 211 32.56 58.15 -7.01
C GLU A 211 33.19 57.25 -5.94
N LEU A 212 32.72 57.33 -4.69
CA LEU A 212 33.14 56.41 -3.63
C LEU A 212 32.63 54.98 -3.93
N LEU A 213 31.38 54.86 -4.39
CA LEU A 213 30.79 53.59 -4.80
C LEU A 213 31.57 52.95 -5.95
N ARG A 214 32.02 53.73 -6.94
CA ARG A 214 32.88 53.25 -8.05
C ARG A 214 34.24 52.72 -7.58
N LEU A 215 34.81 53.27 -6.50
CA LEU A 215 36.09 52.81 -5.94
C LEU A 215 35.92 51.57 -5.04
N VAL A 216 34.88 51.57 -4.20
CA VAL A 216 34.61 50.49 -3.22
C VAL A 216 34.05 49.23 -3.89
N TYR A 217 33.24 49.35 -4.93
CA TYR A 217 32.61 48.22 -5.61
C TYR A 217 33.62 47.17 -6.14
N PRO A 218 34.64 47.52 -6.96
CA PRO A 218 35.58 46.53 -7.49
C PRO A 218 36.56 45.99 -6.44
N VAL A 219 36.92 46.78 -5.42
CA VAL A 219 37.96 46.40 -4.44
C VAL A 219 37.41 45.61 -3.25
N ALA A 220 36.20 45.93 -2.77
CA ALA A 220 35.61 45.30 -1.59
C ALA A 220 34.35 44.47 -1.91
N LEU A 221 33.45 45.00 -2.75
CA LEU A 221 32.16 44.34 -2.98
C LEU A 221 32.27 43.16 -3.98
N ALA A 222 33.00 43.32 -5.08
CA ALA A 222 33.15 42.29 -6.10
C ALA A 222 33.86 41.02 -5.58
N PRO A 223 34.93 41.08 -4.77
CA PRO A 223 35.52 39.88 -4.16
C PRO A 223 34.58 39.22 -3.14
N PHE A 224 33.79 39.99 -2.40
CA PHE A 224 32.84 39.47 -1.42
C PHE A 224 31.63 38.79 -2.08
N VAL A 225 31.08 39.39 -3.14
CA VAL A 225 30.06 38.77 -4.00
C VAL A 225 30.64 37.53 -4.71
N GLY A 226 31.89 37.59 -5.17
CA GLY A 226 32.63 36.46 -5.71
C GLY A 226 32.72 35.30 -4.71
N LEU A 227 33.15 35.57 -3.47
CA LEU A 227 33.23 34.56 -2.40
C LEU A 227 31.86 34.01 -1.98
N LEU A 228 30.80 34.81 -2.00
CA LEU A 228 29.43 34.33 -1.78
C LEU A 228 28.97 33.40 -2.90
N ILE A 229 29.14 33.79 -4.16
CA ILE A 229 28.80 32.96 -5.33
C ILE A 229 29.62 31.68 -5.34
N GLN A 230 30.94 31.77 -5.16
CA GLN A 230 31.86 30.63 -5.17
C GLN A 230 31.64 29.72 -3.95
N GLY A 231 31.33 30.27 -2.77
CA GLY A 231 30.93 29.51 -1.58
C GLY A 231 29.58 28.80 -1.73
N MET A 232 28.65 29.36 -2.52
CA MET A 232 27.40 28.71 -2.92
C MET A 232 27.56 27.73 -4.09
N SER A 233 28.65 27.84 -4.87
CA SER A 233 28.94 27.09 -6.09
C SER A 233 30.13 26.12 -5.96
N THR A 234 30.50 25.75 -4.73
CA THR A 234 31.41 24.61 -4.51
C THR A 234 30.69 23.31 -4.88
N ASP A 235 31.38 22.42 -5.59
CA ASP A 235 30.78 21.25 -6.21
C ASP A 235 29.95 20.40 -5.26
N MET A 236 28.80 19.92 -5.75
CA MET A 236 28.04 18.90 -5.05
C MET A 236 28.94 17.65 -4.94
N PRO A 237 29.22 17.12 -3.74
CA PRO A 237 30.02 15.90 -3.62
C PRO A 237 29.28 14.77 -4.34
N ALA A 238 30.00 13.92 -5.07
CA ALA A 238 29.41 12.87 -5.91
C ALA A 238 28.49 11.90 -5.14
N GLU A 239 28.69 11.75 -3.82
CA GLU A 239 27.77 11.03 -2.94
C GLU A 239 26.36 11.66 -2.89
N LEU A 240 26.26 12.99 -2.93
CA LEU A 240 24.99 13.72 -2.99
C LEU A 240 24.35 13.65 -4.39
N GLU A 241 25.13 13.56 -5.46
CA GLU A 241 24.60 13.25 -6.79
C GLU A 241 24.06 11.82 -6.87
N ALA A 242 24.82 10.83 -6.38
CA ALA A 242 24.38 9.43 -6.30
C ALA A 242 23.11 9.28 -5.43
N GLN A 243 23.05 9.97 -4.29
CA GLN A 243 21.83 10.07 -3.48
C GLN A 243 20.71 10.78 -4.24
N THR A 244 20.98 11.78 -5.07
CA THR A 244 19.96 12.48 -5.87
C THR A 244 19.43 11.61 -7.00
N ALA A 245 20.26 10.76 -7.62
CA ALA A 245 19.83 9.74 -8.56
C ALA A 245 18.93 8.68 -7.88
N GLU A 246 19.31 8.20 -6.70
CA GLU A 246 18.48 7.26 -5.93
C GLU A 246 17.17 7.92 -5.45
N ILE A 247 17.21 9.18 -5.00
CA ILE A 247 16.01 9.98 -4.72
C ILE A 247 15.14 10.04 -5.97
N SER A 248 15.70 10.34 -7.14
CA SER A 248 14.95 10.47 -8.38
C SER A 248 14.23 9.17 -8.75
N SER A 249 14.93 8.03 -8.71
CA SER A 249 14.32 6.70 -8.92
C SER A 249 13.16 6.45 -7.96
N ARG A 250 13.42 6.52 -6.64
CA ARG A 250 12.39 6.29 -5.61
C ARG A 250 11.24 7.31 -5.68
N THR A 251 11.53 8.53 -6.12
CA THR A 251 10.51 9.58 -6.29
C THR A 251 9.63 9.28 -7.50
N LYS A 252 10.20 8.80 -8.62
CA LYS A 252 9.47 8.30 -9.81
C LYS A 252 8.65 7.05 -9.50
N GLU A 253 9.21 6.10 -8.75
CA GLU A 253 8.50 4.90 -8.26
C GLU A 253 7.29 5.26 -7.38
N GLN A 254 7.33 6.42 -6.72
CA GLN A 254 6.29 6.92 -5.81
C GLN A 254 5.51 8.14 -6.35
N THR A 255 5.67 8.54 -7.63
CA THR A 255 4.82 9.57 -8.24
C THR A 255 3.59 8.95 -8.89
N ILE A 256 2.53 9.76 -9.01
CA ILE A 256 1.44 9.51 -9.97
C ILE A 256 1.88 9.73 -11.42
N VAL A 257 2.94 10.51 -11.67
CA VAL A 257 3.67 10.56 -12.96
C VAL A 257 4.01 9.16 -13.43
N PHE A 258 3.62 8.82 -14.65
CA PHE A 258 4.00 7.59 -15.32
C PHE A 258 4.43 7.91 -16.75
N GLU A 259 5.70 7.67 -17.06
CA GLU A 259 6.32 7.94 -18.37
C GLU A 259 6.17 6.76 -19.35
N GLY A 260 5.41 5.73 -18.97
CA GLY A 260 5.37 4.43 -19.63
C GLY A 260 6.44 3.46 -19.13
N THR A 261 6.27 2.17 -19.39
CA THR A 261 7.27 1.12 -19.15
C THR A 261 7.07 0.01 -20.19
N VAL A 262 7.79 0.13 -21.30
CA VAL A 262 7.67 -0.77 -22.45
C VAL A 262 8.66 -1.92 -22.32
N SER A 263 8.14 -3.15 -22.22
CA SER A 263 8.95 -4.37 -22.10
C SER A 263 9.54 -4.79 -23.46
N PRO A 264 10.82 -5.24 -23.53
CA PRO A 264 11.45 -5.74 -24.75
C PRO A 264 11.07 -7.19 -25.11
N GLU A 265 10.17 -7.80 -24.36
CA GLU A 265 9.71 -9.18 -24.55
C GLU A 265 8.72 -9.27 -25.73
N ARG A 266 9.20 -9.80 -26.86
CA ARG A 266 8.42 -9.94 -28.11
C ARG A 266 7.14 -10.77 -27.89
N GLY A 267 6.03 -10.28 -28.42
CA GLY A 267 4.71 -10.91 -28.27
C GLY A 267 4.02 -10.67 -26.93
N LYS A 268 4.65 -9.94 -25.98
CA LYS A 268 3.98 -9.54 -24.74
C LYS A 268 2.92 -8.47 -25.03
N ALA A 269 1.77 -8.58 -24.37
CA ALA A 269 0.73 -7.55 -24.41
C ALA A 269 1.25 -6.21 -23.85
N CYS A 270 1.08 -5.13 -24.60
CA CYS A 270 1.47 -3.77 -24.23
C CYS A 270 0.25 -2.86 -24.23
N VAL A 271 -0.12 -2.30 -23.08
CA VAL A 271 -1.24 -1.37 -22.95
C VAL A 271 -0.88 -0.04 -23.59
N VAL A 272 -1.45 0.24 -24.77
CA VAL A 272 -1.20 1.47 -25.53
C VAL A 272 -2.29 2.54 -25.35
N SER A 273 -3.50 2.17 -24.92
CA SER A 273 -4.56 3.13 -24.61
C SER A 273 -5.35 2.68 -23.39
N TRP A 274 -5.74 3.62 -22.52
CA TRP A 274 -6.40 3.32 -21.25
C TRP A 274 -7.54 4.29 -20.90
N PRO A 275 -8.70 3.78 -20.41
CA PRO A 275 -9.82 4.61 -19.99
C PRO A 275 -9.56 5.29 -18.64
N GLY A 276 -9.15 6.56 -18.69
CA GLY A 276 -8.75 7.36 -17.53
C GLY A 276 -9.77 7.49 -16.39
N LYS A 277 -11.06 7.16 -16.61
CA LYS A 277 -12.08 7.15 -15.54
C LYS A 277 -11.82 6.09 -14.46
N TYR A 278 -11.18 4.97 -14.78
CA TYR A 278 -10.93 3.89 -13.82
C TYR A 278 -9.61 4.09 -13.04
N ALA A 279 -9.55 5.13 -12.20
CA ALA A 279 -8.36 5.53 -11.45
C ALA A 279 -7.75 4.38 -10.61
N THR A 280 -8.57 3.63 -9.87
CA THR A 280 -8.12 2.48 -9.09
C THR A 280 -7.62 1.30 -9.95
N ALA A 281 -8.06 1.20 -11.21
CA ALA A 281 -7.53 0.22 -12.16
C ALA A 281 -6.22 0.69 -12.82
N TRP A 282 -6.09 2.00 -13.05
CA TRP A 282 -4.86 2.66 -13.50
C TRP A 282 -3.73 2.51 -12.47
N ASP A 283 -4.02 2.69 -11.17
CA ASP A 283 -3.04 2.44 -10.09
C ASP A 283 -2.42 1.03 -10.20
N HIS A 284 -3.25 0.01 -10.46
CA HIS A 284 -2.79 -1.38 -10.63
C HIS A 284 -2.04 -1.60 -11.96
N LEU A 285 -2.40 -0.90 -13.05
CA LEU A 285 -1.63 -0.92 -14.29
C LEU A 285 -0.21 -0.36 -14.07
N VAL A 286 -0.11 0.80 -13.40
CA VAL A 286 1.17 1.45 -13.11
C VAL A 286 2.03 0.62 -12.14
N GLU A 287 1.43 0.04 -11.09
CA GLU A 287 2.10 -0.87 -10.15
C GLU A 287 2.65 -2.12 -10.89
N SER A 288 1.82 -2.75 -11.73
CA SER A 288 2.20 -3.93 -12.53
C SER A 288 3.27 -3.62 -13.58
N ALA A 289 3.22 -2.43 -14.20
CA ALA A 289 4.19 -1.99 -15.20
C ALA A 289 5.54 -1.62 -14.58
N ARG A 290 5.55 -0.90 -13.45
CA ARG A 290 6.79 -0.65 -12.66
C ARG A 290 7.41 -1.95 -12.14
N GLY A 291 6.60 -2.96 -11.83
CA GLY A 291 7.06 -4.31 -11.51
C GLY A 291 7.50 -5.17 -12.72
N GLY A 292 7.48 -4.65 -13.95
CA GLY A 292 7.84 -5.37 -15.18
C GLY A 292 6.88 -6.50 -15.60
N GLN A 293 5.77 -6.67 -14.89
CA GLN A 293 4.78 -7.71 -15.12
C GLN A 293 3.94 -7.39 -16.37
N THR A 294 3.46 -6.15 -16.46
CA THR A 294 2.74 -5.61 -17.63
C THR A 294 3.67 -4.73 -18.48
N SER A 295 3.52 -4.75 -19.80
CA SER A 295 4.11 -3.72 -20.67
C SER A 295 3.07 -2.61 -20.88
N ALA A 296 3.47 -1.34 -20.81
CA ALA A 296 2.55 -0.21 -20.94
C ALA A 296 3.23 0.98 -21.64
N ALA A 297 2.61 1.50 -22.69
CA ALA A 297 3.07 2.69 -23.42
C ALA A 297 2.33 3.97 -23.00
N VAL A 298 1.16 3.84 -22.35
CA VAL A 298 0.36 4.95 -21.79
C VAL A 298 1.16 5.84 -20.85
N VAL A 299 0.89 7.15 -20.89
CA VAL A 299 1.63 8.20 -20.19
C VAL A 299 0.67 9.09 -19.40
N PHE A 300 1.07 9.51 -18.20
CA PHE A 300 0.31 10.46 -17.38
C PHE A 300 1.26 11.46 -16.71
N LEU A 301 1.10 12.74 -17.01
CA LEU A 301 1.92 13.86 -16.54
C LEU A 301 1.02 14.87 -15.78
N PRO A 302 0.68 14.61 -14.51
CA PRO A 302 -0.27 15.43 -13.75
C PRO A 302 0.29 16.82 -13.37
N GLU A 303 -0.62 17.67 -12.89
CA GLU A 303 -0.30 19.02 -12.39
C GLU A 303 0.76 19.02 -11.28
N GLY A 304 1.52 20.12 -11.18
CA GLY A 304 2.61 20.29 -10.22
C GLY A 304 3.86 19.47 -10.52
N THR A 305 3.90 18.79 -11.67
CA THR A 305 5.08 18.03 -12.13
C THR A 305 5.91 18.86 -13.11
N PRO A 306 7.24 18.65 -13.22
CA PRO A 306 8.09 19.47 -14.10
C PRO A 306 7.68 19.46 -15.58
N HIS A 307 6.93 18.46 -16.02
CA HIS A 307 6.49 18.26 -17.40
C HIS A 307 5.07 18.78 -17.69
N TYR A 308 4.33 19.22 -16.67
CA TYR A 308 3.03 19.85 -16.86
C TYR A 308 3.17 21.17 -17.64
N GLY A 309 2.25 21.44 -18.57
CA GLY A 309 2.30 22.63 -19.44
C GLY A 309 3.40 22.61 -20.51
N GLN A 310 4.19 21.54 -20.62
CA GLN A 310 5.19 21.42 -21.70
C GLN A 310 4.52 21.03 -23.02
N HIS A 311 4.72 21.86 -24.05
CA HIS A 311 4.24 21.63 -25.41
C HIS A 311 5.37 21.11 -26.31
N VAL A 312 5.06 20.13 -27.16
CA VAL A 312 5.98 19.62 -28.17
C VAL A 312 5.52 20.04 -29.55
N ARG A 313 6.43 20.65 -30.33
CA ARG A 313 6.16 21.09 -31.70
C ARG A 313 5.84 19.91 -32.62
N ILE A 314 4.85 20.05 -33.48
CA ILE A 314 4.54 19.00 -34.47
C ILE A 314 5.68 18.93 -35.51
N PRO A 315 6.25 17.75 -35.81
CA PRO A 315 7.20 17.59 -36.91
C PRO A 315 6.55 17.90 -38.26
N GLY A 316 7.20 18.72 -39.10
CA GLY A 316 6.66 19.10 -40.41
C GLY A 316 6.41 17.93 -41.38
N SER A 317 6.97 16.75 -41.09
CA SER A 317 6.71 15.49 -41.80
C SER A 317 5.29 14.95 -41.60
N GLU A 318 4.63 15.25 -40.47
CA GLU A 318 3.27 14.76 -40.16
C GLU A 318 2.17 15.56 -40.88
N ARG A 319 2.49 16.78 -41.36
CA ARG A 319 1.59 17.66 -42.15
C ARG A 319 0.24 18.00 -41.48
N LEU A 320 0.24 18.06 -40.14
CA LEU A 320 -0.93 18.46 -39.34
C LEU A 320 -0.91 19.96 -39.05
N GLU A 321 -2.09 20.50 -38.74
CA GLU A 321 -2.26 21.90 -38.35
C GLU A 321 -1.91 22.16 -36.87
N GLY A 322 -1.52 23.40 -36.57
CA GLY A 322 -1.17 23.87 -35.22
C GLY A 322 0.33 23.84 -34.91
N GLU A 323 0.73 24.64 -33.91
CA GLU A 323 2.13 24.73 -33.48
C GLU A 323 2.60 23.50 -32.70
N CYS A 324 1.68 22.85 -31.98
CA CYS A 324 1.96 21.74 -31.07
C CYS A 324 0.82 20.72 -31.09
N TRP A 325 1.09 19.52 -30.60
CA TRP A 325 0.13 18.40 -30.63
C TRP A 325 -1.21 18.65 -29.93
N CYS A 326 -1.38 19.72 -29.14
CA CYS A 326 -2.69 20.06 -28.59
C CYS A 326 -3.74 20.31 -29.69
N THR A 327 -3.38 20.96 -30.81
CA THR A 327 -4.33 21.28 -31.90
C THR A 327 -4.97 20.04 -32.54
N PRO A 328 -4.24 19.02 -33.03
CA PRO A 328 -4.89 17.82 -33.57
C PRO A 328 -5.60 16.96 -32.51
N LEU A 329 -5.20 17.03 -31.24
CA LEU A 329 -5.81 16.25 -30.14
C LEU A 329 -7.07 16.88 -29.55
N TYR A 330 -7.09 18.22 -29.48
CA TYR A 330 -8.05 19.01 -28.70
C TYR A 330 -8.58 20.25 -29.45
N GLY A 331 -8.26 20.41 -30.73
CA GLY A 331 -8.62 21.56 -31.56
C GLY A 331 -7.80 22.83 -31.26
N GLU A 332 -7.39 23.03 -30.01
CA GLU A 332 -6.69 24.22 -29.53
C GLU A 332 -5.53 23.89 -28.59
N LYS A 333 -4.81 24.92 -28.14
CA LYS A 333 -3.72 24.79 -27.15
C LYS A 333 -4.31 24.68 -25.73
N ARG A 334 -3.88 23.68 -24.95
CA ARG A 334 -4.37 23.43 -23.58
C ARG A 334 -3.25 23.49 -22.53
N ASP A 335 -3.53 24.11 -21.40
CA ASP A 335 -2.53 24.54 -20.39
C ASP A 335 -1.78 23.39 -19.69
N TRP A 336 -2.31 22.16 -19.74
CA TRP A 336 -1.62 20.96 -19.25
C TRP A 336 -0.52 20.46 -20.19
N GLY A 337 -0.43 21.00 -21.41
CA GLY A 337 0.59 20.66 -22.39
C GLY A 337 0.32 19.38 -23.19
N CYS A 338 1.28 19.00 -24.03
CA CYS A 338 1.20 17.83 -24.91
C CYS A 338 2.49 16.99 -24.97
N LEU A 339 3.45 17.23 -24.08
CA LEU A 339 4.64 16.36 -23.95
C LEU A 339 4.28 14.89 -23.66
N TRP A 340 3.17 14.65 -22.95
CA TRP A 340 2.67 13.29 -22.69
C TRP A 340 2.42 12.50 -23.99
N TRP A 341 1.94 13.17 -25.05
CA TRP A 341 1.67 12.57 -26.35
C TRP A 341 2.95 12.21 -27.10
N ALA A 342 3.99 13.04 -27.00
CA ALA A 342 5.29 12.76 -27.60
C ALA A 342 5.97 11.54 -26.95
N LEU A 343 5.93 11.45 -25.62
CA LEU A 343 6.43 10.28 -24.87
C LEU A 343 5.58 9.02 -25.18
N TRP A 344 4.27 9.17 -25.31
CA TRP A 344 3.36 8.09 -25.68
C TRP A 344 3.69 7.52 -27.08
N MET A 345 3.83 8.37 -28.10
CA MET A 345 4.24 7.93 -29.44
C MET A 345 5.59 7.21 -29.40
N GLU A 346 6.59 7.75 -28.69
CA GLU A 346 7.91 7.10 -28.58
C GLU A 346 7.81 5.72 -27.92
N ASN A 347 6.97 5.58 -26.89
CA ASN A 347 6.69 4.30 -26.24
C ASN A 347 5.99 3.31 -27.19
N VAL A 348 5.00 3.75 -27.98
CA VAL A 348 4.31 2.91 -28.97
C VAL A 348 5.27 2.45 -30.07
N GLU A 349 6.08 3.35 -30.63
CA GLU A 349 7.14 3.03 -31.59
C GLU A 349 8.14 2.02 -31.02
N ARG A 350 8.49 2.16 -29.72
CA ARG A 350 9.36 1.21 -29.02
C ARG A 350 8.69 -0.17 -28.86
N ALA A 351 7.39 -0.21 -28.56
CA ALA A 351 6.60 -1.44 -28.43
C ALA A 351 6.45 -2.18 -29.77
N VAL A 352 6.16 -1.45 -30.86
CA VAL A 352 6.12 -1.97 -32.24
C VAL A 352 7.49 -2.53 -32.63
N ARG A 353 8.58 -1.82 -32.34
CA ARG A 353 9.96 -2.26 -32.62
C ARG A 353 10.36 -3.53 -31.89
N TYR A 354 9.87 -3.74 -30.66
CA TYR A 354 10.05 -5.00 -29.92
C TYR A 354 9.07 -6.10 -30.37
N GLY A 355 8.09 -5.79 -31.22
CA GLY A 355 7.07 -6.73 -31.67
C GLY A 355 6.12 -7.15 -30.55
N ALA A 356 5.75 -6.22 -29.68
CA ALA A 356 4.72 -6.40 -28.66
C ALA A 356 3.31 -6.45 -29.28
N GLU A 357 2.35 -7.07 -28.60
CA GLU A 357 0.93 -7.03 -28.98
C GLU A 357 0.28 -5.78 -28.39
N LEU A 358 -0.09 -4.79 -29.21
CA LEU A 358 -0.66 -3.53 -28.72
C LEU A 358 -2.10 -3.75 -28.23
N HIS A 359 -2.43 -3.32 -27.02
CA HIS A 359 -3.77 -3.46 -26.41
C HIS A 359 -4.42 -2.09 -26.15
N VAL A 360 -5.64 -1.91 -26.68
CA VAL A 360 -6.47 -0.71 -26.49
C VAL A 360 -7.65 -1.08 -25.60
N TYR A 361 -7.76 -0.41 -24.44
CA TYR A 361 -8.85 -0.66 -23.50
C TYR A 361 -10.02 0.31 -23.72
N PHE A 362 -11.20 -0.24 -23.99
CA PHE A 362 -12.47 0.48 -24.13
C PHE A 362 -13.24 0.50 -22.81
N PHE A 363 -14.20 1.41 -22.68
CA PHE A 363 -15.18 1.41 -21.60
C PHE A 363 -16.00 0.10 -21.55
N GLU A 364 -16.51 -0.23 -20.36
CA GLU A 364 -17.25 -1.46 -20.10
C GLU A 364 -18.50 -1.60 -20.98
N GLY A 365 -18.59 -2.73 -21.70
CA GLY A 365 -19.67 -3.01 -22.66
C GLY A 365 -19.56 -2.26 -24.00
N ALA A 366 -18.48 -1.50 -24.22
CA ALA A 366 -18.36 -0.55 -25.32
C ALA A 366 -17.15 -0.78 -26.24
N ARG A 367 -16.58 -2.01 -26.23
CA ARG A 367 -15.52 -2.43 -27.14
C ARG A 367 -15.87 -2.15 -28.62
N GLY A 368 -14.98 -1.47 -29.32
CA GLY A 368 -15.11 -1.11 -30.74
C GLY A 368 -15.94 0.16 -31.01
N LYS A 369 -16.53 0.79 -29.99
CA LYS A 369 -17.33 2.01 -30.12
C LYS A 369 -16.52 3.29 -29.91
N GLY A 370 -17.06 4.41 -30.38
CA GLY A 370 -16.54 5.73 -30.07
C GLY A 370 -15.19 6.08 -30.68
N LYS A 371 -14.82 5.48 -31.82
CA LYS A 371 -13.68 5.94 -32.63
C LYS A 371 -14.05 7.21 -33.40
N VAL A 372 -13.10 8.15 -33.55
CA VAL A 372 -13.20 9.25 -34.53
C VAL A 372 -12.98 8.71 -35.95
N ALA A 373 -13.45 9.44 -36.97
CA ALA A 373 -13.25 9.05 -38.37
C ALA A 373 -11.79 9.13 -38.86
N SER A 374 -10.97 9.98 -38.22
CA SER A 374 -9.54 10.16 -38.51
C SER A 374 -8.83 10.90 -37.37
N PHE A 375 -7.50 10.86 -37.32
CA PHE A 375 -6.73 11.64 -36.36
C PHE A 375 -6.94 13.15 -36.53
N VAL A 376 -7.07 13.64 -37.77
CA VAL A 376 -7.30 15.06 -38.10
C VAL A 376 -8.64 15.56 -37.54
N SER A 377 -9.68 14.72 -37.53
CA SER A 377 -10.99 15.05 -36.98
C SER A 377 -11.07 15.02 -35.45
N ALA A 378 -10.08 14.46 -34.74
CA ALA A 378 -10.16 14.24 -33.30
C ALA A 378 -10.33 15.55 -32.50
N GLY A 379 -9.50 16.56 -32.79
CA GLY A 379 -9.60 17.87 -32.16
C GLY A 379 -10.92 18.60 -32.43
N ALA A 380 -11.46 18.48 -33.64
CA ALA A 380 -12.74 19.10 -34.01
C ALA A 380 -13.93 18.40 -33.34
N GLU A 381 -13.91 17.07 -33.23
CA GLU A 381 -14.92 16.30 -32.50
C GLU A 381 -14.86 16.61 -30.99
N TYR A 382 -13.66 16.77 -30.44
CA TYR A 382 -13.48 17.20 -29.05
C TYR A 382 -14.05 18.60 -28.79
N LEU A 383 -13.69 19.62 -29.58
CA LEU A 383 -14.26 20.97 -29.42
C LEU A 383 -15.79 20.96 -29.52
N LYS A 384 -16.35 20.15 -30.44
CA LYS A 384 -17.81 19.97 -30.53
C LYS A 384 -18.40 19.29 -29.29
N ARG A 385 -17.70 18.31 -28.68
CA ARG A 385 -18.14 17.69 -27.42
C ARG A 385 -18.17 18.70 -26.27
N GLU A 386 -17.12 19.51 -26.12
CA GLU A 386 -17.05 20.50 -25.03
C GLU A 386 -18.15 21.57 -25.22
N ALA A 387 -18.36 22.07 -26.44
CA ALA A 387 -19.41 23.05 -26.74
C ALA A 387 -20.83 22.50 -26.46
N LEU A 388 -21.11 21.25 -26.86
CA LEU A 388 -22.39 20.58 -26.53
C LEU A 388 -22.56 20.36 -25.02
N TRP A 389 -21.46 20.15 -24.28
CA TRP A 389 -21.50 20.02 -22.82
C TRP A 389 -21.75 21.36 -22.12
N GLU A 390 -21.14 22.45 -22.60
CA GLU A 390 -21.41 23.81 -22.11
C GLU A 390 -22.85 24.25 -22.42
N GLU A 391 -23.38 23.93 -23.60
CA GLU A 391 -24.78 24.17 -23.95
C GLU A 391 -25.72 23.36 -23.03
N PHE A 392 -25.44 22.07 -22.82
CA PHE A 392 -26.19 21.23 -21.89
C PHE A 392 -26.17 21.75 -20.45
N GLN A 393 -25.02 22.23 -19.95
CA GLN A 393 -24.93 22.80 -18.59
C GLN A 393 -25.78 24.07 -18.41
N ASN A 394 -26.12 24.76 -19.51
CA ASN A 394 -27.02 25.91 -19.53
C ASN A 394 -28.46 25.56 -19.96
N SER A 395 -28.74 24.30 -20.34
CA SER A 395 -30.04 23.84 -20.83
C SER A 395 -31.13 23.89 -19.76
N GLU A 396 -32.39 24.02 -20.17
CA GLU A 396 -33.52 23.92 -19.25
C GLU A 396 -33.65 22.51 -18.68
N THR A 397 -33.39 21.48 -19.48
CA THR A 397 -33.43 20.06 -19.05
C THR A 397 -32.58 19.78 -17.81
N LEU A 398 -31.38 20.37 -17.71
CA LEU A 398 -30.55 20.22 -16.51
C LEU A 398 -31.02 21.09 -15.34
N LYS A 399 -31.64 22.25 -15.59
CA LYS A 399 -32.24 23.10 -14.54
C LYS A 399 -33.49 22.45 -13.97
N ASP A 400 -34.35 21.90 -14.80
CA ASP A 400 -35.54 21.12 -14.42
C ASP A 400 -35.14 19.91 -13.60
N ALA A 401 -34.10 19.17 -14.00
CA ALA A 401 -33.60 18.03 -13.23
C ALA A 401 -33.07 18.46 -11.85
N LYS A 402 -32.31 19.56 -11.77
CA LYS A 402 -31.84 20.14 -10.49
C LYS A 402 -33.03 20.62 -9.64
N ALA A 403 -34.01 21.34 -10.20
CA ALA A 403 -35.23 21.75 -9.51
C ALA A 403 -36.09 20.55 -9.02
N ALA A 404 -36.07 19.43 -9.74
CA ALA A 404 -36.70 18.17 -9.34
C ALA A 404 -35.88 17.37 -8.31
N GLY A 405 -34.67 17.83 -7.94
CA GLY A 405 -33.84 17.29 -6.87
C GLY A 405 -32.64 16.45 -7.29
N LEU A 406 -32.09 16.61 -8.50
CA LEU A 406 -30.91 15.87 -8.99
C LEU A 406 -29.73 15.88 -8.00
N GLU A 407 -29.47 17.01 -7.33
CA GLU A 407 -28.42 17.17 -6.31
C GLU A 407 -28.68 16.42 -4.99
N ASN A 408 -29.82 15.74 -4.84
CA ASN A 408 -30.08 14.79 -3.74
C ASN A 408 -29.54 13.39 -4.04
N LEU A 409 -29.05 13.12 -5.26
CA LEU A 409 -28.28 11.91 -5.58
C LEU A 409 -26.89 11.96 -4.95
N CYS A 410 -26.33 10.78 -4.65
CA CYS A 410 -25.00 10.69 -4.07
C CYS A 410 -23.92 11.22 -5.04
N ASP A 411 -23.11 12.18 -4.56
CA ASP A 411 -21.97 12.79 -5.24
C ASP A 411 -20.68 11.96 -5.15
N LYS A 412 -20.64 11.02 -4.19
CA LYS A 412 -19.48 10.18 -3.89
C LYS A 412 -19.18 9.20 -5.02
N LYS A 413 -17.88 9.05 -5.32
CA LYS A 413 -17.38 8.29 -6.48
C LYS A 413 -17.11 6.82 -6.15
N ARG A 414 -17.51 5.93 -7.05
CA ARG A 414 -17.10 4.52 -7.14
C ARG A 414 -15.69 4.39 -7.74
N TYR A 415 -15.21 3.16 -7.82
CA TYR A 415 -13.93 2.76 -8.44
C TYR A 415 -13.77 3.10 -9.95
N ASP A 416 -14.86 3.45 -10.64
CA ASP A 416 -14.89 3.96 -12.02
C ASP A 416 -14.92 5.50 -12.11
N SER A 417 -14.65 6.17 -10.98
CA SER A 417 -14.76 7.60 -10.74
C SER A 417 -16.15 8.21 -10.90
N SER A 418 -17.20 7.40 -11.08
CA SER A 418 -18.58 7.88 -11.22
C SER A 418 -19.35 7.85 -9.89
N SER A 419 -20.20 8.85 -9.70
CA SER A 419 -21.20 8.94 -8.64
C SER A 419 -22.61 8.84 -9.22
N GLN A 420 -23.64 8.62 -8.37
CA GLN A 420 -25.04 8.58 -8.82
C GLN A 420 -25.39 9.87 -9.58
N TYR A 421 -25.04 11.03 -9.00
CA TYR A 421 -25.22 12.33 -9.62
C TYR A 421 -24.61 12.38 -11.02
N SER A 422 -23.31 12.04 -11.16
CA SER A 422 -22.62 12.13 -12.46
C SER A 422 -23.13 11.14 -13.51
N ARG A 423 -23.66 9.98 -13.09
CA ARG A 423 -24.25 8.99 -14.01
C ARG A 423 -25.62 9.44 -14.53
N GLU A 424 -26.39 10.16 -13.71
CA GLU A 424 -27.65 10.75 -14.17
C GLU A 424 -27.43 12.04 -14.96
N GLU A 425 -26.52 12.93 -14.55
CA GLU A 425 -26.16 14.13 -15.32
C GLU A 425 -25.67 13.76 -16.73
N HIS A 426 -24.86 12.71 -16.86
CA HIS A 426 -24.43 12.17 -18.15
C HIS A 426 -25.56 11.46 -18.92
N ARG A 427 -26.50 10.80 -18.23
CA ARG A 427 -27.70 10.21 -18.87
C ARG A 427 -28.59 11.32 -19.45
N LEU A 428 -28.84 12.39 -18.70
CA LEU A 428 -29.58 13.57 -19.12
C LEU A 428 -28.88 14.27 -20.30
N PHE A 429 -27.55 14.39 -20.29
CA PHE A 429 -26.79 14.88 -21.44
C PHE A 429 -27.03 14.03 -22.68
N LEU A 430 -26.86 12.71 -22.59
CA LEU A 430 -27.09 11.81 -23.72
C LEU A 430 -28.55 11.84 -24.20
N GLU A 431 -29.53 11.97 -23.31
CA GLU A 431 -30.96 12.09 -23.63
C GLU A 431 -31.30 13.45 -24.30
N TRP A 432 -30.64 14.54 -23.90
CA TRP A 432 -30.77 15.88 -24.47
C TRP A 432 -30.18 16.02 -25.88
N LEU A 433 -29.08 15.32 -26.18
CA LEU A 433 -28.43 15.35 -27.50
C LEU A 433 -29.37 14.93 -28.65
N SER A 434 -29.18 15.56 -29.81
CA SER A 434 -29.76 15.11 -31.09
C SER A 434 -29.33 13.68 -31.45
N PHE A 435 -30.03 13.04 -32.40
CA PHE A 435 -29.65 11.69 -32.83
C PHE A 435 -28.26 11.66 -33.48
N GLU A 436 -27.96 12.67 -34.28
CA GLU A 436 -26.69 12.88 -34.97
C GLU A 436 -25.54 13.10 -33.96
N ASP A 437 -25.77 13.92 -32.94
CA ASP A 437 -24.76 14.24 -31.93
C ASP A 437 -24.57 13.09 -30.93
N ARG A 438 -25.65 12.41 -30.54
CA ARG A 438 -25.58 11.17 -29.74
C ARG A 438 -24.81 10.07 -30.47
N LYS A 439 -24.93 9.99 -31.80
CA LYS A 439 -24.16 9.05 -32.63
C LYS A 439 -22.68 9.44 -32.74
N LEU A 440 -22.37 10.73 -32.88
CA LEU A 440 -20.99 11.24 -32.84
C LEU A 440 -20.32 11.00 -31.47
N LEU A 441 -21.09 11.19 -30.40
CA LEU A 441 -20.68 11.01 -29.02
C LEU A 441 -20.96 9.59 -28.49
N GLU A 442 -21.09 8.59 -29.38
CA GLU A 442 -21.16 7.18 -28.97
C GLU A 442 -19.95 6.82 -28.08
N GLU A 443 -20.24 6.39 -26.86
CA GLU A 443 -19.19 6.13 -25.88
C GLU A 443 -18.53 4.76 -26.07
N GLY A 444 -17.21 4.74 -25.89
CA GLY A 444 -16.36 3.55 -25.91
C GLY A 444 -14.90 3.88 -25.64
N LEU A 445 -14.45 5.06 -26.07
CA LEU A 445 -13.13 5.63 -25.83
C LEU A 445 -13.28 7.03 -25.21
N GLY A 446 -12.39 7.38 -24.27
CA GLY A 446 -12.25 8.77 -23.80
C GLY A 446 -11.63 9.68 -24.87
N ASN A 447 -11.75 11.00 -24.74
CA ASN A 447 -11.40 11.95 -25.80
C ASN A 447 -9.93 11.81 -26.28
N SER A 448 -8.95 11.67 -25.37
CA SER A 448 -7.56 11.39 -25.75
C SER A 448 -7.42 10.02 -26.44
N GLN A 449 -8.11 9.00 -25.93
CA GLN A 449 -8.08 7.66 -26.49
C GLN A 449 -8.63 7.58 -27.92
N LYS A 450 -9.63 8.42 -28.27
CA LYS A 450 -10.11 8.52 -29.66
C LYS A 450 -8.96 8.90 -30.60
N ALA A 451 -8.14 9.86 -30.18
CA ALA A 451 -6.97 10.32 -30.91
C ALA A 451 -5.82 9.31 -30.88
N GLU A 452 -5.54 8.66 -29.74
CA GLU A 452 -4.57 7.55 -29.61
C GLU A 452 -4.89 6.44 -30.62
N VAL A 453 -6.15 6.00 -30.68
CA VAL A 453 -6.61 4.94 -31.58
C VAL A 453 -6.55 5.36 -33.05
N ALA A 454 -7.03 6.55 -33.39
CA ALA A 454 -6.98 7.02 -34.77
C ALA A 454 -5.54 7.26 -35.27
N TRP A 455 -4.61 7.62 -34.39
CA TRP A 455 -3.18 7.66 -34.70
C TRP A 455 -2.65 6.25 -35.00
N LEU A 456 -2.92 5.25 -34.14
CA LEU A 456 -2.54 3.85 -34.38
C LEU A 456 -3.07 3.34 -35.73
N GLU A 457 -4.34 3.60 -36.04
CA GLU A 457 -4.98 3.22 -37.31
C GLU A 457 -4.31 3.92 -38.50
N SER A 458 -4.00 5.23 -38.40
CA SER A 458 -3.30 5.99 -39.46
C SER A 458 -1.86 5.55 -39.71
N LYS A 459 -1.14 5.06 -38.69
CA LYS A 459 0.19 4.44 -38.84
C LYS A 459 0.10 2.98 -39.33
N GLY A 460 -1.11 2.43 -39.44
CA GLY A 460 -1.36 1.04 -39.86
C GLY A 460 -1.02 -0.01 -38.80
N TYR A 461 -0.92 0.40 -37.52
CA TYR A 461 -0.54 -0.51 -36.43
C TYR A 461 -1.72 -1.36 -35.98
N ARG A 462 -1.52 -2.68 -35.93
CA ARG A 462 -2.52 -3.62 -35.42
C ARG A 462 -2.51 -3.61 -33.91
N TYR A 463 -3.70 -3.59 -33.32
CA TYR A 463 -3.92 -3.67 -31.89
C TYR A 463 -5.15 -4.55 -31.58
N THR A 464 -5.20 -5.07 -30.36
CA THR A 464 -6.30 -5.86 -29.83
C THR A 464 -7.24 -4.96 -29.04
N GLU A 465 -8.53 -5.01 -29.35
CA GLU A 465 -9.58 -4.29 -28.64
C GLU A 465 -10.00 -5.06 -27.38
N VAL A 466 -9.79 -4.47 -26.20
CA VAL A 466 -10.06 -5.08 -24.90
C VAL A 466 -11.15 -4.31 -24.17
N ASP A 467 -12.08 -5.02 -23.53
CA ASP A 467 -13.07 -4.43 -22.65
C ASP A 467 -12.50 -4.33 -21.23
N ILE A 468 -12.51 -3.13 -20.63
CA ILE A 468 -11.98 -2.88 -19.28
C ILE A 468 -12.61 -3.76 -18.19
N ALA A 469 -13.82 -4.31 -18.41
CA ALA A 469 -14.43 -5.29 -17.52
C ALA A 469 -13.55 -6.53 -17.30
N SER A 470 -12.71 -6.95 -18.28
CA SER A 470 -11.79 -8.08 -18.10
C SER A 470 -10.64 -7.79 -17.13
N TRP A 471 -10.37 -6.51 -16.84
CA TRP A 471 -9.39 -6.06 -15.85
C TRP A 471 -10.06 -5.79 -14.50
N LEU A 472 -11.22 -5.12 -14.51
CA LEU A 472 -11.99 -4.76 -13.31
C LEU A 472 -12.59 -5.97 -12.59
N ARG A 473 -12.95 -6.99 -13.36
CA ARG A 473 -13.45 -8.29 -12.88
C ARG A 473 -12.33 -9.32 -13.05
N PRO A 474 -11.24 -9.28 -12.24
CA PRO A 474 -10.11 -10.20 -12.41
C PRO A 474 -10.62 -11.64 -12.31
N ALA A 475 -10.53 -12.36 -13.43
CA ALA A 475 -11.42 -13.49 -13.70
C ALA A 475 -11.40 -14.52 -12.56
N ALA A 476 -12.59 -14.78 -11.99
CA ALA A 476 -12.84 -15.98 -11.22
C ALA A 476 -12.58 -17.17 -12.15
N ARG A 477 -11.40 -17.79 -12.00
CA ARG A 477 -10.70 -18.51 -13.08
C ARG A 477 -11.61 -19.47 -13.84
N SER A 478 -11.90 -19.11 -15.08
CA SER A 478 -12.85 -19.77 -15.97
C SER A 478 -12.32 -21.11 -16.50
N HIS A 479 -12.32 -22.13 -15.64
CA HIS A 479 -12.44 -23.50 -16.12
C HIS A 479 -13.87 -23.72 -16.64
N PHE A 480 -13.98 -24.18 -17.88
CA PHE A 480 -15.22 -24.47 -18.61
C PHE A 480 -16.17 -23.29 -18.85
N THR A 481 -15.96 -22.62 -19.99
CA THR A 481 -17.08 -22.09 -20.77
C THR A 481 -17.87 -23.27 -21.36
N SER A 482 -19.12 -23.45 -20.93
CA SER A 482 -20.08 -24.25 -21.69
C SER A 482 -20.50 -23.47 -22.94
N GLY A 483 -20.18 -24.01 -24.13
CA GLY A 483 -20.59 -23.39 -25.40
C GLY A 483 -22.10 -23.42 -25.64
N PRO A 484 -22.61 -22.65 -26.63
CA PRO A 484 -24.02 -22.68 -27.00
C PRO A 484 -24.45 -24.05 -27.54
N LEU A 485 -25.71 -24.42 -27.30
CA LEU A 485 -26.30 -25.70 -27.69
C LEU A 485 -26.38 -25.86 -29.23
N PRO A 486 -25.76 -26.90 -29.83
CA PRO A 486 -26.09 -27.33 -31.18
C PRO A 486 -27.36 -28.20 -31.19
N ALA A 487 -28.05 -28.25 -32.33
CA ALA A 487 -29.31 -28.97 -32.50
C ALA A 487 -29.17 -30.51 -32.51
N MET A 488 -30.29 -31.20 -32.31
CA MET A 488 -30.38 -32.67 -32.26
C MET A 488 -30.03 -33.34 -33.59
N VAL A 489 -29.26 -34.43 -33.53
CA VAL A 489 -29.18 -35.46 -34.58
C VAL A 489 -29.20 -36.85 -33.93
N SER A 490 -29.99 -37.78 -34.49
CA SER A 490 -30.21 -39.11 -33.92
C SER A 490 -29.07 -40.11 -34.20
N PRO A 491 -28.84 -41.10 -33.32
CA PRO A 491 -27.76 -42.07 -33.47
C PRO A 491 -28.16 -43.27 -34.34
N SER A 492 -27.20 -43.83 -35.10
CA SER A 492 -27.31 -45.21 -35.61
C SER A 492 -25.94 -45.89 -35.77
N GLN A 493 -25.95 -47.21 -35.65
CA GLN A 493 -24.88 -48.18 -35.99
C GLN A 493 -23.54 -48.12 -35.21
N ARG A 494 -23.34 -49.12 -34.33
CA ARG A 494 -22.04 -49.49 -33.76
C ARG A 494 -22.04 -50.96 -33.28
N ALA A 495 -21.19 -51.81 -33.85
CA ALA A 495 -20.91 -53.19 -33.39
C ALA A 495 -19.68 -53.75 -34.14
N PRO A 496 -18.99 -54.83 -33.68
CA PRO A 496 -19.08 -55.52 -32.38
C PRO A 496 -17.73 -55.54 -31.59
N LYS A 497 -17.69 -56.28 -30.47
CA LYS A 497 -16.50 -56.66 -29.67
C LYS A 497 -16.46 -58.19 -29.48
N PRO A 498 -15.30 -58.74 -29.07
CA PRO A 498 -15.21 -59.73 -27.97
C PRO A 498 -14.59 -59.06 -26.72
N THR A 499 -15.09 -59.13 -25.48
CA THR A 499 -15.33 -60.26 -24.54
C THR A 499 -14.04 -60.90 -24.00
N PHE A 500 -13.93 -61.32 -22.72
CA PHE A 500 -14.97 -61.64 -21.72
C PHE A 500 -15.00 -60.69 -20.48
N SER A 501 -14.72 -61.14 -19.24
CA SER A 501 -15.69 -61.20 -18.10
C SER A 501 -15.00 -60.73 -16.78
N VAL A 502 -15.59 -60.66 -15.56
CA VAL A 502 -16.79 -61.27 -14.92
C VAL A 502 -17.50 -60.25 -13.98
N ASP A 503 -18.75 -60.54 -13.64
CA ASP A 503 -19.73 -59.99 -12.68
C ASP A 503 -19.29 -59.04 -11.54
N THR A 504 -20.12 -58.01 -11.32
CA THR A 504 -20.30 -57.28 -10.04
C THR A 504 -21.79 -56.94 -9.86
N THR A 505 -22.31 -57.10 -8.64
CA THR A 505 -23.72 -56.78 -8.27
C THR A 505 -24.01 -55.27 -8.24
N SER A 506 -25.30 -54.92 -8.14
CA SER A 506 -25.79 -53.56 -8.35
C SER A 506 -25.78 -52.70 -7.07
N MET A 507 -25.87 -51.39 -7.23
CA MET A 507 -26.02 -50.47 -6.09
C MET A 507 -27.43 -50.53 -5.46
N GLN A 508 -28.39 -51.19 -6.09
CA GLN A 508 -29.72 -51.46 -5.53
C GLN A 508 -29.62 -52.44 -4.35
N ASP A 509 -28.82 -53.50 -4.51
CA ASP A 509 -28.61 -54.58 -3.53
C ASP A 509 -27.99 -54.05 -2.21
N VAL A 510 -27.24 -52.96 -2.30
CA VAL A 510 -26.62 -52.26 -1.15
C VAL A 510 -27.64 -51.41 -0.37
N LEU A 511 -28.69 -50.93 -1.03
CA LEU A 511 -29.70 -50.06 -0.42
C LEU A 511 -30.76 -50.84 0.36
N GLU A 512 -31.21 -52.00 -0.15
CA GLU A 512 -32.20 -52.83 0.56
C GLU A 512 -31.65 -53.38 1.89
N ASN A 513 -30.36 -53.70 1.92
CA ASN A 513 -29.65 -54.20 3.10
C ASN A 513 -29.36 -53.13 4.18
N LEU A 514 -29.66 -51.84 3.98
CA LEU A 514 -29.57 -50.82 5.04
C LEU A 514 -30.68 -50.93 6.09
N SER A 515 -31.78 -51.63 5.78
CA SER A 515 -32.92 -51.81 6.67
C SER A 515 -32.60 -52.62 7.95
N THR A 516 -31.68 -53.58 7.86
CA THR A 516 -31.32 -54.52 8.94
C THR A 516 -30.35 -53.94 9.97
N LEU A 517 -29.75 -52.78 9.71
CA LEU A 517 -28.73 -52.17 10.57
C LEU A 517 -29.30 -51.52 11.86
N LYS A 518 -30.63 -51.48 12.04
CA LYS A 518 -31.29 -50.87 13.21
C LYS A 518 -31.26 -51.71 14.50
N THR A 519 -30.86 -52.98 14.47
CA THR A 519 -31.00 -53.93 15.60
C THR A 519 -29.70 -54.23 16.36
N SER A 520 -28.60 -53.50 16.12
CA SER A 520 -27.27 -53.80 16.70
C SER A 520 -26.72 -52.72 17.66
N LEU A 521 -27.55 -52.20 18.56
CA LEU A 521 -27.14 -51.24 19.61
C LEU A 521 -27.65 -51.61 21.02
N SER A 522 -27.69 -52.90 21.36
CA SER A 522 -28.15 -53.38 22.67
C SER A 522 -27.44 -54.65 23.15
N HIS A 523 -26.21 -54.52 23.69
CA HIS A 523 -25.58 -55.46 24.65
C HIS A 523 -24.33 -54.79 25.29
N PRO A 524 -23.77 -55.26 26.42
CA PRO A 524 -23.57 -54.39 27.58
C PRO A 524 -22.13 -54.46 28.12
N ASN A 525 -21.14 -54.37 27.23
CA ASN A 525 -19.72 -54.47 27.58
C ASN A 525 -18.98 -53.15 27.27
N LEU A 526 -19.23 -52.13 28.09
CA LEU A 526 -18.39 -50.94 28.15
C LEU A 526 -17.00 -51.34 28.64
N ALA A 527 -15.96 -51.00 27.89
CA ALA A 527 -14.58 -51.24 28.29
C ALA A 527 -14.15 -50.31 29.45
N SER A 528 -13.15 -50.75 30.22
CA SER A 528 -12.61 -50.06 31.39
C SER A 528 -12.17 -48.60 31.11
N PRO A 529 -12.24 -47.67 32.10
CA PRO A 529 -11.85 -46.27 31.90
C PRO A 529 -10.38 -46.02 31.51
N ASP A 530 -9.49 -46.97 31.75
CA ASP A 530 -8.05 -46.83 31.47
C ASP A 530 -7.67 -47.21 30.02
N LEU A 531 -7.65 -46.20 29.15
CA LEU A 531 -7.03 -46.27 27.83
C LEU A 531 -6.09 -45.07 27.61
N LYS A 532 -4.81 -45.25 27.95
CA LYS A 532 -3.74 -44.33 27.55
C LYS A 532 -3.47 -44.46 26.05
N TRP A 533 -3.54 -43.34 25.33
CA TRP A 533 -3.46 -43.28 23.87
C TRP A 533 -2.01 -43.14 23.36
N ASP A 534 -1.18 -44.11 23.70
CA ASP A 534 0.23 -44.09 23.29
C ASP A 534 0.44 -44.58 21.85
N THR A 535 0.99 -43.68 21.03
CA THR A 535 1.43 -43.81 19.63
C THR A 535 0.39 -43.74 18.49
N GLU A 536 0.73 -42.90 17.50
CA GLU A 536 0.08 -42.70 16.20
C GLU A 536 -0.14 -44.00 15.40
N MET A 537 0.63 -45.05 15.68
CA MET A 537 0.57 -46.34 14.98
C MET A 537 -0.77 -47.06 15.23
N ARG A 538 -1.33 -46.94 16.44
CA ARG A 538 -2.60 -47.59 16.81
C ARG A 538 -3.79 -47.01 16.02
N LEU A 539 -3.81 -45.70 15.83
CA LEU A 539 -4.81 -44.99 15.02
C LEU A 539 -4.73 -45.43 13.54
N LYS A 540 -3.52 -45.57 12.99
CA LYS A 540 -3.30 -46.08 11.63
C LYS A 540 -3.80 -47.52 11.46
N GLN A 541 -3.54 -48.39 12.42
CA GLN A 541 -4.04 -49.78 12.40
C GLN A 541 -5.57 -49.84 12.44
N LEU A 542 -6.23 -49.01 13.24
CA LEU A 542 -7.69 -48.94 13.29
C LEU A 542 -8.31 -48.43 11.98
N LEU A 543 -7.72 -47.39 11.37
CA LEU A 543 -8.17 -46.87 10.06
C LEU A 543 -8.03 -47.90 8.94
N VAL A 544 -6.92 -48.66 8.90
CA VAL A 544 -6.72 -49.74 7.91
C VAL A 544 -7.72 -50.89 8.14
N LYS A 545 -8.02 -51.23 9.40
CA LYS A 545 -9.00 -52.28 9.74
C LYS A 545 -10.45 -51.87 9.39
N ALA A 546 -10.77 -50.58 9.47
CA ALA A 546 -12.10 -50.05 9.11
C ALA A 546 -12.28 -49.84 7.58
N HIS A 547 -11.21 -49.50 6.86
CA HIS A 547 -11.26 -49.14 5.44
C HIS A 547 -10.15 -49.82 4.63
N PRO A 548 -10.29 -51.13 4.32
CA PRO A 548 -9.23 -51.94 3.70
C PRO A 548 -8.93 -51.61 2.22
N GLN A 549 -9.61 -50.63 1.61
CA GLN A 549 -9.45 -50.26 0.19
C GLN A 549 -8.53 -49.03 -0.04
N CYS A 550 -7.86 -48.51 1.00
CA CYS A 550 -6.86 -47.45 0.84
C CYS A 550 -5.65 -47.95 0.02
N PRO A 551 -5.28 -47.30 -1.10
CA PRO A 551 -4.22 -47.78 -1.98
C PRO A 551 -2.83 -47.54 -1.37
N GLY A 552 -2.05 -48.59 -1.16
CA GLY A 552 -0.68 -48.42 -0.66
C GLY A 552 0.16 -49.65 -0.30
N LEU A 553 -0.27 -50.90 -0.56
CA LEU A 553 0.50 -52.07 -0.12
C LEU A 553 0.25 -53.36 -0.94
N ARG A 554 0.77 -53.41 -2.18
CA ARG A 554 1.18 -54.63 -2.92
C ARG A 554 1.79 -54.30 -4.30
N SER A 555 3.10 -54.05 -4.34
CA SER A 555 3.95 -54.19 -5.53
C SER A 555 5.41 -54.09 -5.09
N ALA A 556 6.19 -55.15 -5.25
CA ALA A 556 7.63 -55.12 -5.03
C ALA A 556 8.29 -54.55 -6.30
N GLY A 557 8.98 -53.41 -6.22
CA GLY A 557 9.66 -52.83 -7.37
C GLY A 557 10.07 -51.36 -7.28
N SER A 558 9.44 -50.54 -6.42
CA SER A 558 9.83 -49.13 -6.26
C SER A 558 9.82 -48.67 -4.79
N ALA A 559 10.94 -48.09 -4.34
CA ALA A 559 11.15 -47.65 -2.96
C ALA A 559 10.52 -46.27 -2.68
N GLY A 560 9.18 -46.18 -2.80
CA GLY A 560 8.40 -44.95 -2.67
C GLY A 560 7.64 -44.81 -1.35
N ASN A 561 8.34 -44.59 -0.22
CA ASN A 561 7.70 -44.42 1.09
C ASN A 561 6.69 -43.25 1.12
N TRP A 562 5.41 -43.54 1.33
CA TRP A 562 4.38 -42.53 1.57
C TRP A 562 4.64 -41.78 2.88
N LYS A 563 5.02 -40.50 2.78
CA LYS A 563 5.07 -39.56 3.91
C LYS A 563 4.00 -38.48 3.73
N ILE A 564 3.32 -38.11 4.82
CA ILE A 564 2.46 -36.92 4.88
C ILE A 564 3.37 -35.67 4.99
N SER A 565 4.13 -35.41 3.93
CA SER A 565 5.12 -34.33 3.89
C SER A 565 5.38 -33.83 2.46
N ARG A 566 4.31 -33.51 1.70
CA ARG A 566 4.45 -32.87 0.38
C ARG A 566 3.34 -31.86 -0.01
N VAL A 567 2.78 -31.15 0.97
CA VAL A 567 2.27 -29.77 0.76
C VAL A 567 3.36 -28.79 1.21
N SER A 568 4.56 -28.95 0.63
CA SER A 568 5.78 -28.27 1.04
C SER A 568 6.32 -27.35 -0.06
N GLY A 569 5.47 -26.47 -0.58
CA GLY A 569 5.89 -25.35 -1.41
C GLY A 569 6.42 -24.22 -0.52
N LYS A 570 7.60 -23.68 -0.82
CA LYS A 570 8.13 -22.47 -0.15
C LYS A 570 7.06 -21.36 -0.25
N CYS A 571 6.68 -20.74 0.86
CA CYS A 571 5.85 -19.55 0.85
C CYS A 571 6.76 -18.33 1.04
N THR A 572 6.99 -17.58 -0.04
CA THR A 572 7.65 -16.25 -0.01
C THR A 572 6.66 -15.20 0.51
N GLU A 573 7.17 -14.03 0.92
CA GLU A 573 6.34 -12.86 1.27
C GLU A 573 5.46 -12.45 0.07
N GLU A 574 6.02 -12.56 -1.14
CA GLU A 574 5.35 -12.53 -2.45
C GLU A 574 4.23 -13.59 -2.62
N ARG A 575 4.40 -14.84 -2.15
CA ARG A 575 3.32 -15.84 -2.18
C ARG A 575 2.23 -15.57 -1.15
N LEU A 576 2.53 -14.91 -0.03
CA LEU A 576 1.52 -14.39 0.89
C LEU A 576 0.74 -13.21 0.27
N ALA A 577 1.43 -12.30 -0.43
CA ALA A 577 0.80 -11.19 -1.16
C ALA A 577 -0.07 -11.69 -2.34
N ASN A 578 0.37 -12.73 -3.05
CA ASN A 578 -0.37 -13.37 -4.15
C ASN A 578 -1.48 -14.32 -3.66
N ALA A 579 -1.46 -14.76 -2.41
CA ALA A 579 -2.56 -15.50 -1.77
C ALA A 579 -3.71 -14.58 -1.31
N LYS A 580 -4.11 -13.62 -2.16
CA LYS A 580 -5.33 -12.83 -1.97
C LYS A 580 -6.51 -13.81 -1.77
N PRO A 581 -7.43 -13.54 -0.82
CA PRO A 581 -8.52 -14.47 -0.54
C PRO A 581 -9.43 -14.62 -1.76
N THR A 582 -9.48 -15.82 -2.31
CA THR A 582 -10.46 -16.19 -3.35
C THR A 582 -11.87 -16.11 -2.76
N VAL A 583 -12.62 -15.08 -3.17
CA VAL A 583 -14.07 -14.88 -3.04
C VAL A 583 -14.70 -15.45 -1.76
N ASN A 584 -14.94 -14.57 -0.80
CA ASN A 584 -15.96 -14.71 0.25
C ASN A 584 -16.13 -16.12 0.84
N ALA A 585 -15.07 -16.70 1.38
CA ALA A 585 -15.25 -17.67 2.45
C ALA A 585 -16.05 -16.98 3.57
N PRO A 586 -17.23 -17.47 3.97
CA PRO A 586 -18.00 -16.85 5.04
C PRO A 586 -17.17 -16.83 6.33
N LYS A 587 -17.34 -15.81 7.18
CA LYS A 587 -16.81 -15.77 8.55
C LYS A 587 -17.54 -16.79 9.43
N SER A 588 -17.37 -18.06 9.10
CA SER A 588 -18.16 -19.20 9.57
C SER A 588 -17.75 -19.68 10.97
N ILE A 589 -16.62 -19.18 11.47
CA ILE A 589 -16.12 -19.44 12.83
C ILE A 589 -16.42 -18.21 13.67
N ALA A 590 -17.32 -18.39 14.65
CA ALA A 590 -17.62 -17.37 15.63
C ALA A 590 -16.37 -17.04 16.46
N GLN A 591 -16.05 -15.77 16.60
CA GLN A 591 -15.07 -15.30 17.58
C GLN A 591 -15.80 -15.08 18.90
N VAL A 592 -15.28 -15.68 19.96
CA VAL A 592 -15.94 -15.77 21.27
C VAL A 592 -14.98 -15.29 22.35
N SER A 593 -15.49 -14.46 23.26
CA SER A 593 -14.72 -14.00 24.42
C SER A 593 -14.34 -15.17 25.33
N GLN A 594 -13.16 -15.08 25.92
CA GLN A 594 -12.60 -16.09 26.84
C GLN A 594 -13.57 -16.49 27.95
N LEU A 595 -14.35 -15.53 28.46
CA LEU A 595 -15.30 -15.72 29.56
C LEU A 595 -16.45 -16.69 29.22
N LYS A 596 -16.81 -16.81 27.93
CA LYS A 596 -17.89 -17.71 27.47
C LYS A 596 -17.42 -19.10 27.09
N LEU A 597 -16.12 -19.40 27.19
CA LEU A 597 -15.60 -20.71 26.83
C LEU A 597 -16.10 -21.84 27.77
N PRO A 598 -16.17 -21.67 29.11
CA PRO A 598 -16.73 -22.70 30.00
C PRO A 598 -18.19 -23.04 29.67
N ASP A 599 -19.00 -22.03 29.33
CA ASP A 599 -20.40 -22.19 28.92
C ASP A 599 -20.48 -23.01 27.63
N LEU A 600 -19.67 -22.66 26.62
CA LEU A 600 -19.60 -23.42 25.36
C LEU A 600 -19.15 -24.87 25.57
N ILE A 601 -18.14 -25.12 26.41
CA ILE A 601 -17.68 -26.48 26.72
C ILE A 601 -18.83 -27.30 27.31
N SER A 602 -19.63 -26.68 28.20
CA SER A 602 -20.78 -27.31 28.84
C SER A 602 -21.97 -27.52 27.89
N GLU A 603 -22.30 -26.53 27.06
CA GLU A 603 -23.33 -26.59 26.02
C GLU A 603 -23.05 -27.73 25.03
N ASN A 604 -21.81 -27.84 24.55
CA ASN A 604 -21.41 -28.86 23.59
C ASN A 604 -21.29 -30.25 24.24
N ALA A 605 -20.97 -30.33 25.54
CA ALA A 605 -21.04 -31.58 26.30
C ALA A 605 -22.46 -32.16 26.33
N THR A 606 -23.44 -31.34 26.70
CA THR A 606 -24.86 -31.73 26.77
C THR A 606 -25.41 -32.12 25.40
N ASN A 607 -25.02 -31.39 24.35
CA ASN A 607 -25.44 -31.67 22.97
C ASN A 607 -24.64 -32.80 22.29
N GLY A 608 -23.68 -33.44 22.97
CA GLY A 608 -22.84 -34.50 22.39
C GLY A 608 -21.91 -34.05 21.24
N MET A 609 -21.70 -32.74 21.08
CA MET A 609 -20.93 -32.16 19.98
C MET A 609 -19.43 -32.07 20.29
N LEU A 610 -18.60 -32.17 19.26
CA LEU A 610 -17.17 -31.86 19.34
C LEU A 610 -16.96 -30.34 19.23
N LEU A 611 -16.53 -29.69 20.32
CA LEU A 611 -16.16 -28.27 20.30
C LEU A 611 -14.68 -28.14 19.95
N VAL A 612 -14.37 -27.45 18.84
CA VAL A 612 -12.99 -27.12 18.42
C VAL A 612 -12.74 -25.64 18.66
N VAL A 613 -11.72 -25.33 19.46
CA VAL A 613 -11.39 -23.97 19.92
C VAL A 613 -10.03 -23.57 19.38
N ILE A 614 -9.99 -22.48 18.62
CA ILE A 614 -8.75 -21.94 18.03
C ILE A 614 -8.28 -20.74 18.84
N CYS A 615 -7.21 -20.89 19.59
CA CYS A 615 -6.61 -19.79 20.35
C CYS A 615 -5.73 -18.93 19.43
N LEU A 616 -6.09 -17.66 19.30
CA LEU A 616 -5.44 -16.64 18.47
C LEU A 616 -4.81 -15.56 19.37
N ALA A 617 -3.89 -14.75 18.83
CA ALA A 617 -3.51 -13.50 19.47
C ALA A 617 -3.09 -12.41 18.48
N ALA A 618 -3.39 -11.16 18.82
CA ALA A 618 -3.03 -9.96 18.07
C ALA A 618 -1.51 -9.74 17.99
N TYR A 619 -0.76 -10.15 19.02
CA TYR A 619 0.71 -10.14 18.98
C TYR A 619 1.30 -11.10 17.93
N ALA A 620 0.52 -12.11 17.50
CA ALA A 620 0.85 -13.08 16.47
C ALA A 620 -0.06 -12.93 15.23
N LYS A 621 -0.48 -11.71 14.89
CA LYS A 621 -1.51 -11.41 13.87
C LYS A 621 -1.34 -12.18 12.55
N GLU A 622 -0.13 -12.29 12.02
CA GLU A 622 0.17 -13.01 10.77
C GLU A 622 -0.13 -14.52 10.90
N GLN A 623 0.32 -15.15 11.98
CA GLN A 623 0.11 -16.58 12.25
C GLN A 623 -1.34 -16.88 12.67
N SER A 624 -1.95 -15.99 13.46
CA SER A 624 -3.34 -16.05 13.90
C SER A 624 -4.30 -15.98 12.70
N ASN A 625 -4.10 -15.02 11.79
CA ASN A 625 -4.90 -14.91 10.56
C ASN A 625 -4.74 -16.13 9.65
N TYR A 626 -3.52 -16.65 9.50
CA TYR A 626 -3.29 -17.86 8.71
C TYR A 626 -3.96 -19.10 9.31
N ALA A 627 -3.89 -19.29 10.63
CA ALA A 627 -4.61 -20.37 11.31
C ALA A 627 -6.13 -20.22 11.18
N ARG A 628 -6.67 -19.01 11.38
CA ARG A 628 -8.10 -18.71 11.19
C ARG A 628 -8.56 -19.11 9.79
N LEU A 629 -7.85 -18.68 8.75
CA LEU A 629 -8.16 -19.01 7.35
C LEU A 629 -8.10 -20.51 7.05
N LEU A 630 -7.16 -21.26 7.65
CA LEU A 630 -7.09 -22.71 7.51
C LEU A 630 -8.30 -23.41 8.15
N VAL A 631 -8.73 -22.96 9.33
CA VAL A 631 -9.85 -23.59 10.04
C VAL A 631 -11.19 -23.17 9.44
N GLU A 632 -11.34 -21.93 8.94
CA GLU A 632 -12.53 -21.49 8.18
C GLU A 632 -12.70 -22.33 6.89
N LYS A 633 -11.60 -22.69 6.20
CA LYS A 633 -11.61 -23.65 5.09
C LYS A 633 -11.97 -25.07 5.52
N ALA A 634 -11.45 -25.54 6.66
CA ALA A 634 -11.80 -26.86 7.19
C ALA A 634 -13.29 -26.94 7.58
N HIS A 635 -13.84 -25.88 8.18
CA HIS A 635 -15.26 -25.79 8.52
C HIS A 635 -16.14 -25.83 7.26
N ALA A 636 -15.80 -25.07 6.21
CA ALA A 636 -16.54 -25.12 4.94
C ALA A 636 -16.54 -26.53 4.30
N ALA A 637 -15.41 -27.25 4.34
CA ALA A 637 -15.31 -28.61 3.83
C ALA A 637 -16.11 -29.63 4.68
N LEU A 638 -16.15 -29.46 6.01
CA LEU A 638 -17.01 -30.25 6.90
C LEU A 638 -18.50 -29.97 6.61
N TRP A 639 -18.88 -28.70 6.52
CA TRP A 639 -20.25 -28.27 6.21
C TRP A 639 -20.77 -28.93 4.92
N GLN A 640 -20.02 -28.82 3.82
CA GLN A 640 -20.37 -29.45 2.55
C GLN A 640 -20.58 -30.98 2.68
N LYS A 641 -19.69 -31.67 3.42
CA LYS A 641 -19.76 -33.12 3.58
C LYS A 641 -20.95 -33.59 4.42
N PHE A 642 -21.35 -32.85 5.45
CA PHE A 642 -22.48 -33.23 6.30
C PHE A 642 -23.84 -32.81 5.72
N CYS A 643 -23.92 -31.65 5.05
CA CYS A 643 -25.15 -31.27 4.35
C CYS A 643 -25.49 -32.23 3.20
N SER A 644 -24.49 -32.83 2.53
CA SER A 644 -24.73 -33.88 1.53
C SER A 644 -25.32 -35.18 2.08
N THR A 645 -25.37 -35.39 3.40
CA THR A 645 -25.96 -36.59 4.03
C THR A 645 -27.32 -36.33 4.69
N GLY A 646 -27.98 -35.19 4.40
CA GLY A 646 -29.33 -34.87 4.89
C GLY A 646 -29.44 -34.57 6.39
N SER A 647 -28.32 -34.54 7.13
CA SER A 647 -28.31 -34.09 8.52
C SER A 647 -28.29 -32.56 8.57
N SER A 648 -29.27 -31.96 9.24
CA SER A 648 -29.36 -30.51 9.43
C SER A 648 -28.38 -29.95 10.48
N ALA A 649 -27.85 -30.81 11.36
CA ALA A 649 -26.90 -30.43 12.40
C ALA A 649 -25.49 -30.97 12.09
N LEU A 650 -24.48 -30.12 12.30
CA LEU A 650 -23.07 -30.53 12.34
C LEU A 650 -22.73 -31.16 13.70
N PRO A 651 -22.04 -32.31 13.76
CA PRO A 651 -21.53 -32.87 15.02
C PRO A 651 -20.29 -32.15 15.56
N VAL A 652 -19.89 -31.01 14.96
CA VAL A 652 -18.70 -30.25 15.30
C VAL A 652 -19.01 -28.75 15.32
N LYS A 653 -18.76 -28.08 16.44
CA LYS A 653 -18.85 -26.61 16.59
C LYS A 653 -17.44 -26.03 16.58
N LEU A 654 -17.16 -25.06 15.71
CA LEU A 654 -15.84 -24.42 15.60
C LEU A 654 -15.90 -22.96 16.05
N VAL A 655 -15.02 -22.57 16.98
CA VAL A 655 -14.93 -21.22 17.54
C VAL A 655 -13.48 -20.74 17.61
N ALA A 656 -13.29 -19.42 17.56
CA ALA A 656 -12.00 -18.76 17.78
C ALA A 656 -12.03 -17.95 19.07
N VAL A 657 -10.96 -18.00 19.86
CA VAL A 657 -10.81 -17.27 21.13
C VAL A 657 -9.53 -16.45 21.07
N GLU A 658 -9.63 -15.16 21.36
CA GLU A 658 -8.52 -14.20 21.29
C GLU A 658 -7.83 -14.10 22.67
N LEU A 659 -6.53 -14.39 22.74
CA LEU A 659 -5.81 -14.51 24.02
C LEU A 659 -5.57 -13.19 24.76
N THR A 660 -5.87 -12.03 24.16
CA THR A 660 -5.58 -10.72 24.76
C THR A 660 -6.58 -10.26 25.83
N GLU A 661 -7.66 -11.02 26.09
CA GLU A 661 -8.72 -10.60 27.02
C GLU A 661 -8.41 -10.88 28.51
N ALA A 662 -7.78 -12.00 28.84
CA ALA A 662 -7.27 -12.28 30.20
C ALA A 662 -5.96 -13.08 30.18
N GLY A 663 -4.99 -12.66 31.00
CA GLY A 663 -3.64 -13.25 31.03
C GLY A 663 -3.57 -14.68 31.59
N SER A 664 -4.50 -15.07 32.46
CA SER A 664 -4.53 -16.39 33.11
C SER A 664 -5.03 -17.53 32.20
N PHE A 665 -5.65 -17.21 31.07
CA PHE A 665 -6.21 -18.21 30.15
C PHE A 665 -5.15 -19.18 29.60
N GLY A 666 -3.93 -18.67 29.35
CA GLY A 666 -2.80 -19.46 28.87
C GLY A 666 -2.46 -20.60 29.83
N ASP A 667 -2.41 -20.31 31.13
CA ASP A 667 -2.13 -21.30 32.16
C ASP A 667 -3.33 -22.22 32.41
N GLN A 668 -4.55 -21.67 32.47
CA GLN A 668 -5.78 -22.43 32.72
C GLN A 668 -6.01 -23.57 31.71
N TYR A 669 -5.70 -23.34 30.44
CA TYR A 669 -5.91 -24.31 29.35
C TYR A 669 -4.62 -24.90 28.77
N GLY A 670 -3.45 -24.62 29.37
CA GLY A 670 -2.14 -25.13 28.92
C GLY A 670 -1.65 -24.57 27.58
N VAL A 671 -2.16 -23.43 27.16
CA VAL A 671 -1.88 -22.77 25.87
C VAL A 671 -0.59 -21.95 25.96
N LYS A 672 0.55 -22.61 25.73
CA LYS A 672 1.89 -22.01 25.85
C LYS A 672 2.34 -21.16 24.65
N GLU A 673 1.77 -21.38 23.46
CA GLU A 673 2.14 -20.67 22.22
C GLU A 673 0.94 -20.58 21.28
N VAL A 674 0.74 -19.45 20.61
CA VAL A 674 -0.26 -19.29 19.54
C VAL A 674 0.33 -19.53 18.13
N PRO A 675 -0.52 -19.80 17.12
CA PRO A 675 -1.92 -20.23 17.24
C PRO A 675 -2.01 -21.65 17.83
N TYR A 676 -3.05 -21.91 18.64
CA TYR A 676 -3.25 -23.19 19.32
C TYR A 676 -4.64 -23.76 19.00
N CYS A 677 -4.79 -25.08 19.09
CA CYS A 677 -6.07 -25.77 18.93
C CYS A 677 -6.33 -26.64 20.16
N LEU A 678 -7.46 -26.41 20.81
CA LEU A 678 -8.05 -27.26 21.83
C LEU A 678 -9.27 -27.97 21.23
N MET A 679 -9.59 -29.18 21.70
CA MET A 679 -10.84 -29.86 21.35
C MET A 679 -11.47 -30.47 22.59
N TYR A 680 -12.78 -30.30 22.74
CA TYR A 680 -13.58 -30.80 23.86
C TYR A 680 -14.68 -31.73 23.37
N MET A 681 -14.87 -32.84 24.07
CA MET A 681 -15.92 -33.83 23.80
C MET A 681 -16.44 -34.35 25.13
N GLY A 682 -17.76 -34.31 25.35
CA GLY A 682 -18.35 -34.63 26.67
C GLY A 682 -17.80 -33.75 27.80
N GLY A 683 -17.52 -32.48 27.52
CA GLY A 683 -16.98 -31.49 28.48
C GLY A 683 -15.49 -31.63 28.80
N LYS A 684 -14.84 -32.73 28.39
CA LYS A 684 -13.42 -33.01 28.66
C LYS A 684 -12.55 -32.61 27.48
N GLN A 685 -11.38 -32.03 27.77
CA GLN A 685 -10.37 -31.74 26.75
C GLN A 685 -9.77 -33.04 26.22
N VAL A 686 -10.03 -33.37 24.96
CA VAL A 686 -9.55 -34.60 24.30
C VAL A 686 -8.34 -34.37 23.40
N TYR A 687 -8.07 -33.11 23.03
CA TYR A 687 -6.89 -32.72 22.26
C TYR A 687 -6.45 -31.31 22.64
N GLY A 688 -5.13 -31.09 22.67
CA GLY A 688 -4.52 -29.78 22.83
C GLY A 688 -3.17 -29.77 22.09
N LYS A 689 -3.02 -28.92 21.07
CA LYS A 689 -1.75 -28.79 20.35
C LYS A 689 -1.62 -27.43 19.67
N ARG A 690 -0.40 -26.91 19.63
CA ARG A 690 -0.05 -25.76 18.77
C ARG A 690 -0.37 -26.09 17.31
N LEU A 691 -1.07 -25.18 16.64
CA LEU A 691 -1.26 -25.24 15.20
C LEU A 691 0.05 -24.85 14.51
N HIS A 692 0.44 -25.64 13.52
CA HIS A 692 1.65 -25.41 12.74
C HIS A 692 1.39 -24.33 11.68
N GLY A 693 1.19 -23.09 12.14
CA GLY A 693 1.64 -21.93 11.37
C GLY A 693 3.13 -22.12 11.07
N THR A 694 3.60 -21.60 9.94
CA THR A 694 4.96 -21.87 9.46
C THR A 694 6.03 -21.41 10.45
N ARG A 695 6.51 -22.33 11.29
CA ARG A 695 7.90 -22.28 11.76
C ARG A 695 8.74 -22.25 10.49
N MET A 696 9.39 -21.13 10.22
CA MET A 696 10.72 -21.22 9.62
C MET A 696 11.49 -22.17 10.52
N ALA A 697 11.91 -23.32 9.98
CA ALA A 697 12.73 -24.23 10.76
C ALA A 697 13.93 -23.44 11.28
N PRO A 698 14.30 -23.53 12.57
CA PRO A 698 15.56 -22.96 13.01
C PRO A 698 16.64 -23.54 12.10
N ARG A 699 17.33 -22.68 11.34
CA ARG A 699 18.49 -23.11 10.55
C ARG A 699 19.42 -23.87 11.51
N ALA A 700 20.05 -24.96 11.07
CA ALA A 700 20.98 -25.68 11.94
C ALA A 700 22.08 -24.76 12.52
N ALA A 701 22.45 -23.71 11.78
CA ALA A 701 23.34 -22.64 12.22
C ALA A 701 22.84 -21.78 13.40
N ALA A 702 21.55 -21.83 13.77
CA ALA A 702 21.00 -21.08 14.90
C ALA A 702 21.50 -21.62 16.26
N ALA A 703 22.01 -22.85 16.30
CA ALA A 703 22.66 -23.43 17.49
C ALA A 703 24.01 -22.77 17.85
N ALA A 704 24.58 -21.95 16.95
CA ALA A 704 25.87 -21.28 17.16
C ALA A 704 25.76 -19.83 17.68
N LYS A 705 24.56 -19.23 17.69
CA LYS A 705 24.36 -17.85 18.16
C LYS A 705 23.95 -17.81 19.64
N PRO A 706 24.48 -16.85 20.44
CA PRO A 706 24.10 -16.73 21.84
C PRO A 706 22.61 -16.40 22.01
N LYS A 707 21.99 -16.98 23.05
CA LYS A 707 20.62 -16.64 23.45
C LYS A 707 20.57 -15.20 23.98
N VAL A 708 19.53 -14.47 23.60
CA VAL A 708 19.29 -13.07 23.98
C VAL A 708 18.24 -13.01 25.08
N LEU A 709 18.44 -12.22 26.13
CA LEU A 709 17.37 -11.77 27.01
C LEU A 709 16.92 -10.38 26.54
N LEU A 710 15.68 -10.26 26.09
CA LEU A 710 15.05 -8.98 25.75
C LEU A 710 14.25 -8.50 26.97
N VAL A 711 14.54 -7.29 27.45
CA VAL A 711 13.87 -6.68 28.61
C VAL A 711 13.30 -5.33 28.17
N GLU A 712 11.99 -5.25 28.02
CA GLU A 712 11.29 -4.11 27.40
C GLU A 712 9.88 -4.00 27.99
N PRO A 713 9.54 -2.94 28.75
CA PRO A 713 8.20 -2.75 29.30
C PRO A 713 7.13 -2.38 28.25
N ASN A 714 7.49 -1.83 27.08
CA ASN A 714 6.53 -1.36 26.08
C ASN A 714 6.15 -2.45 25.04
N PRO A 715 4.88 -2.94 25.00
CA PRO A 715 4.49 -4.03 24.10
C PRO A 715 4.65 -3.75 22.60
N GLY A 716 4.60 -2.49 22.17
CA GLY A 716 4.85 -2.11 20.78
C GLY A 716 6.31 -2.28 20.38
N ASN A 717 7.24 -1.91 21.26
CA ASN A 717 8.67 -2.14 21.07
C ASN A 717 9.04 -3.62 21.18
N GLN A 718 8.43 -4.40 22.09
CA GLN A 718 8.68 -5.85 22.23
C GLN A 718 8.57 -6.54 20.87
N LEU A 719 7.44 -6.36 20.18
CA LEU A 719 7.18 -6.99 18.88
C LEU A 719 8.14 -6.52 17.79
N LYS A 720 8.51 -5.24 17.80
CA LYS A 720 9.53 -4.66 16.89
C LYS A 720 10.90 -5.30 17.13
N LEU A 721 11.35 -5.38 18.38
CA LEU A 721 12.67 -5.90 18.76
C LEU A 721 12.76 -7.42 18.60
N GLU A 722 11.75 -8.19 19.02
CA GLU A 722 11.69 -9.63 18.72
C GLU A 722 11.69 -9.91 17.20
N ARG A 723 10.99 -9.10 16.38
CA ARG A 723 11.01 -9.27 14.91
C ARG A 723 12.40 -8.97 14.35
N ASN A 724 13.11 -7.99 14.92
CA ASN A 724 14.49 -7.68 14.53
C ASN A 724 15.49 -8.77 14.96
N LEU A 725 15.39 -9.30 16.18
CA LEU A 725 16.22 -10.41 16.67
C LEU A 725 16.01 -11.69 15.85
N ARG A 726 14.74 -12.06 15.61
CA ARG A 726 14.38 -13.22 14.77
C ARG A 726 14.88 -13.08 13.33
N ARG A 727 14.82 -11.88 12.73
CA ARG A 727 15.39 -11.60 11.39
C ARG A 727 16.92 -11.74 11.36
N ASN A 728 17.61 -11.35 12.43
CA ASN A 728 19.05 -11.54 12.60
C ASN A 728 19.46 -12.98 13.00
N GLY A 729 18.49 -13.89 13.15
CA GLY A 729 18.74 -15.30 13.46
C GLY A 729 19.04 -15.60 14.93
N TYR A 730 18.81 -14.66 15.85
CA TYR A 730 18.95 -14.87 17.29
C TYR A 730 17.67 -15.43 17.90
N GLY A 731 17.81 -16.36 18.85
CA GLY A 731 16.74 -16.76 19.76
C GLY A 731 16.69 -15.86 20.98
N SER A 732 15.49 -15.47 21.41
CA SER A 732 15.28 -14.54 22.52
C SER A 732 14.19 -15.02 23.49
N ASP A 733 14.45 -14.92 24.79
CA ASP A 733 13.40 -14.91 25.82
C ASP A 733 13.04 -13.44 26.12
N LEU A 734 11.76 -13.18 26.45
CA LEU A 734 11.24 -11.84 26.73
C LEU A 734 10.92 -11.67 28.23
N ALA A 735 11.28 -10.52 28.78
CA ALA A 735 10.83 -10.00 30.07
C ALA A 735 10.10 -8.66 29.91
N MET A 736 8.96 -8.53 30.60
CA MET A 736 8.18 -7.29 30.71
C MET A 736 8.82 -6.32 31.72
N ASP A 737 9.50 -6.84 32.74
CA ASP A 737 10.07 -6.10 33.86
C ASP A 737 11.39 -6.72 34.35
N GLY A 738 12.12 -5.98 35.19
CA GLY A 738 13.42 -6.40 35.70
C GLY A 738 13.38 -7.55 36.71
N MET A 739 12.26 -7.79 37.38
CA MET A 739 12.07 -8.94 38.27
C MET A 739 11.82 -10.23 37.48
N GLN A 740 11.09 -10.15 36.37
CA GLN A 740 10.97 -11.24 35.39
C GLN A 740 12.32 -11.49 34.73
N ALA A 741 13.03 -10.44 34.30
CA ALA A 741 14.36 -10.57 33.73
C ALA A 741 15.36 -11.22 34.70
N SER A 742 15.33 -10.84 35.98
CA SER A 742 16.16 -11.46 37.03
C SER A 742 15.85 -12.95 37.21
N ARG A 743 14.55 -13.32 37.25
CA ARG A 743 14.11 -14.73 37.31
C ARG A 743 14.50 -15.52 36.05
N LEU A 744 14.53 -14.88 34.88
CA LEU A 744 15.00 -15.50 33.63
C LEU A 744 16.52 -15.68 33.63
N ALA A 745 17.30 -14.68 34.06
CA ALA A 745 18.76 -14.73 34.19
C ALA A 745 19.25 -15.79 35.20
N GLN A 746 18.40 -16.17 36.16
CA GLN A 746 18.68 -17.26 37.12
C GLN A 746 18.47 -18.67 36.54
N ARG A 747 17.96 -18.83 35.30
CA ARG A 747 17.83 -20.14 34.64
C ARG A 747 19.19 -20.74 34.25
N PRO A 748 19.35 -22.09 34.21
CA PRO A 748 20.61 -22.72 33.80
C PRO A 748 21.06 -22.35 32.39
N GLU A 749 20.11 -22.01 31.51
CA GLU A 749 20.37 -21.44 30.19
C GLU A 749 20.94 -20.02 30.33
N GLY A 750 22.25 -19.87 30.15
CA GLY A 750 22.93 -18.57 30.10
C GLY A 750 22.55 -17.75 28.86
N TYR A 751 22.56 -16.42 29.00
CA TYR A 751 22.35 -15.47 27.90
C TYR A 751 23.69 -14.81 27.57
N GLY A 752 24.09 -14.88 26.30
CA GLY A 752 25.29 -14.19 25.83
C GLY A 752 25.03 -12.72 25.49
N ILE A 753 23.76 -12.30 25.42
CA ILE A 753 23.37 -10.92 25.13
C ILE A 753 22.18 -10.52 26.01
N LEU A 754 22.28 -9.37 26.67
CA LEU A 754 21.15 -8.65 27.26
C LEU A 754 20.81 -7.47 26.35
N LEU A 755 19.54 -7.34 25.93
CA LEU A 755 19.03 -6.16 25.22
C LEU A 755 17.92 -5.54 26.08
N ILE A 756 18.19 -4.39 26.69
CA ILE A 756 17.38 -3.83 27.78
C ILE A 756 17.02 -2.36 27.56
N SER A 757 15.75 -2.00 27.78
CA SER A 757 15.29 -0.62 27.75
C SER A 757 15.82 0.13 28.98
N SER A 758 16.40 1.32 28.79
CA SER A 758 16.81 2.20 29.90
C SER A 758 15.63 2.88 30.61
N LEU A 759 14.39 2.54 30.23
CA LEU A 759 13.18 2.86 30.98
C LEU A 759 13.05 2.00 32.26
N THR A 760 13.64 0.81 32.30
CA THR A 760 13.67 -0.06 33.50
C THR A 760 14.43 0.61 34.67
N PRO A 761 13.99 0.46 35.94
CA PRO A 761 14.65 1.04 37.12
C PRO A 761 16.14 0.70 37.27
N ALA A 762 16.93 1.64 37.79
CA ALA A 762 18.39 1.54 37.84
C ALA A 762 18.95 0.34 38.64
N ASP A 763 18.29 0.02 39.76
CA ASP A 763 18.59 -1.15 40.60
C ASP A 763 18.40 -2.46 39.81
N GLN A 764 17.29 -2.55 39.06
CA GLN A 764 16.92 -3.71 38.25
C GLN A 764 17.84 -3.85 37.04
N LEU A 765 18.21 -2.76 36.37
CA LEU A 765 19.20 -2.73 35.29
C LEU A 765 20.52 -3.39 35.75
N ARG A 766 21.06 -2.95 36.89
CA ARG A 766 22.29 -3.50 37.49
C ARG A 766 22.12 -4.94 37.93
N SER A 767 21.02 -5.28 38.61
CA SER A 767 20.74 -6.62 39.12
C SER A 767 20.67 -7.67 38.01
N VAL A 768 19.97 -7.38 36.91
CA VAL A 768 19.86 -8.26 35.73
C VAL A 768 21.22 -8.40 35.03
N SER A 769 21.92 -7.29 34.80
CA SER A 769 23.26 -7.30 34.17
C SER A 769 24.27 -8.11 34.99
N HIS A 770 24.29 -7.94 36.32
CA HIS A 770 25.12 -8.71 37.23
C HIS A 770 24.73 -10.21 37.23
N ALA A 771 23.43 -10.53 37.29
CA ALA A 771 22.96 -11.91 37.24
C ALA A 771 23.43 -12.64 35.97
N ILE A 772 23.37 -11.98 34.80
CA ILE A 772 23.85 -12.54 33.53
C ILE A 772 25.38 -12.63 33.51
N ARG A 773 26.10 -11.54 33.82
CA ARG A 773 27.58 -11.50 33.85
C ARG A 773 28.20 -12.48 34.85
N SER A 774 27.49 -12.81 35.93
CA SER A 774 27.91 -13.83 36.92
C SER A 774 27.99 -15.25 36.33
N ARG A 775 27.15 -15.55 35.32
CA ARG A 775 27.10 -16.86 34.65
C ARG A 775 27.90 -16.87 33.36
N GLN A 776 27.85 -15.78 32.61
CA GLN A 776 28.57 -15.61 31.35
C GLN A 776 29.30 -14.26 31.37
N ARG A 777 30.55 -14.26 31.85
CA ARG A 777 31.38 -13.05 32.00
C ARG A 777 31.55 -12.25 30.68
N ALA A 778 31.50 -12.94 29.55
CA ALA A 778 31.58 -12.36 28.21
C ALA A 778 30.21 -11.90 27.64
N ALA A 779 29.15 -11.81 28.46
CA ALA A 779 27.84 -11.38 28.00
C ALA A 779 27.80 -9.90 27.60
N VAL A 780 27.32 -9.65 26.39
CA VAL A 780 27.19 -8.33 25.78
C VAL A 780 25.95 -7.63 26.35
N ILE A 781 26.11 -6.41 26.86
CA ILE A 781 25.00 -5.64 27.44
C ILE A 781 24.67 -4.48 26.50
N LEU A 782 23.46 -4.49 25.92
CA LEU A 782 22.98 -3.51 24.97
C LEU A 782 21.80 -2.74 25.60
N ALA A 783 21.97 -1.44 25.85
CA ALA A 783 20.89 -0.58 26.33
C ALA A 783 20.26 0.23 25.18
N PHE A 784 18.99 0.62 25.32
CA PHE A 784 18.31 1.49 24.34
C PHE A 784 17.27 2.42 24.99
N ASP A 785 16.81 3.44 24.26
CA ASP A 785 15.93 4.54 24.74
C ASP A 785 16.61 5.51 25.73
N SER A 786 17.94 5.68 25.62
CA SER A 786 18.74 6.48 26.55
C SER A 786 18.48 8.00 26.52
N THR A 787 17.64 8.50 25.61
CA THR A 787 17.21 9.91 25.60
C THR A 787 15.89 10.14 26.35
N LEU A 788 15.26 9.10 26.91
CA LEU A 788 13.96 9.17 27.59
C LEU A 788 14.08 9.09 29.13
N LEU A 789 15.21 9.55 29.68
CA LEU A 789 15.49 9.52 31.11
C LEU A 789 14.81 10.69 31.84
N SER A 790 14.22 10.43 33.00
CA SER A 790 13.82 11.45 33.97
C SER A 790 15.03 11.93 34.79
N GLU A 791 14.99 13.16 35.31
CA GLU A 791 16.11 13.73 36.06
C GLU A 791 16.34 13.04 37.42
N GLU A 792 15.27 12.54 38.06
CA GLU A 792 15.32 11.96 39.41
C GLU A 792 16.20 10.70 39.56
N GLU A 793 16.42 9.94 38.47
CA GLU A 793 17.30 8.75 38.46
C GLU A 793 18.52 8.91 37.55
N ALA A 794 18.81 10.13 37.08
CA ALA A 794 19.73 10.36 35.97
C ALA A 794 21.14 9.77 36.18
N GLU A 795 21.76 9.99 37.35
CA GLU A 795 23.16 9.62 37.57
C GLU A 795 23.37 8.10 37.74
N GLU A 796 22.46 7.41 38.42
CA GLU A 796 22.56 5.95 38.56
C GLU A 796 22.31 5.22 37.24
N ARG A 797 21.36 5.70 36.42
CA ARG A 797 21.12 5.16 35.07
C ARG A 797 22.28 5.48 34.14
N LYS A 798 22.84 6.69 34.19
CA LYS A 798 24.03 7.12 33.43
C LYS A 798 25.27 6.27 33.75
N GLN A 799 25.52 5.92 35.02
CA GLN A 799 26.59 4.98 35.39
C GLN A 799 26.33 3.59 34.77
N PHE A 800 25.11 3.05 34.85
CA PHE A 800 24.78 1.78 34.20
C PHE A 800 24.96 1.82 32.67
N LEU A 801 24.60 2.93 32.02
CA LEU A 801 24.80 3.13 30.59
C LEU A 801 26.29 3.18 30.20
N GLN A 802 27.18 3.64 31.09
CA GLN A 802 28.64 3.56 30.90
C GLN A 802 29.18 2.13 31.06
N GLU A 803 28.49 1.25 31.82
CA GLU A 803 28.83 -0.17 31.95
C GLU A 803 28.31 -1.04 30.78
N CYS A 804 27.52 -0.47 29.86
CA CYS A 804 26.96 -1.17 28.70
C CYS A 804 27.98 -1.30 27.55
N SER A 805 27.93 -2.43 26.85
CA SER A 805 28.75 -2.70 25.65
C SER A 805 28.36 -1.84 24.45
N TYR A 806 27.09 -1.41 24.38
CA TYR A 806 26.61 -0.39 23.45
C TYR A 806 25.32 0.24 23.99
N VAL A 807 25.06 1.50 23.63
CA VAL A 807 23.84 2.24 23.97
C VAL A 807 23.22 2.84 22.71
N PHE A 808 21.95 2.51 22.45
CA PHE A 808 21.16 3.16 21.41
C PHE A 808 20.36 4.34 22.01
N PRO A 809 20.30 5.51 21.35
CA PRO A 809 19.47 6.62 21.83
C PRO A 809 17.97 6.29 21.84
N TYR A 810 17.53 5.41 20.93
CA TYR A 810 16.15 4.96 20.75
C TYR A 810 16.09 3.46 20.46
N GLY A 811 14.95 2.80 20.73
CA GLY A 811 14.70 1.39 20.46
C GLY A 811 15.07 0.99 19.02
N PRO A 812 16.09 0.13 18.81
CA PRO A 812 16.84 0.10 17.56
C PRO A 812 16.05 -0.36 16.32
N SER A 813 16.49 0.13 15.17
CA SER A 813 16.05 -0.38 13.85
C SER A 813 16.62 -1.77 13.59
N TYR A 814 16.05 -2.49 12.61
CA TYR A 814 16.56 -3.79 12.19
C TYR A 814 18.06 -3.73 11.80
N THR A 815 18.45 -2.73 11.00
CA THR A 815 19.81 -2.55 10.51
C THR A 815 20.77 -2.06 11.60
N GLY A 816 20.33 -1.17 12.49
CA GLY A 816 21.13 -0.71 13.64
C GLY A 816 21.43 -1.86 14.60
N LEU A 817 20.42 -2.67 14.93
CA LEU A 817 20.62 -3.86 15.77
C LEU A 817 21.50 -4.91 15.07
N ALA A 818 21.31 -5.14 13.76
CA ALA A 818 22.16 -6.04 12.97
C ALA A 818 23.64 -5.61 12.98
N ALA A 819 23.93 -4.34 12.72
CA ALA A 819 25.27 -3.80 12.63
C ALA A 819 26.02 -3.81 13.99
N VAL A 820 25.30 -3.63 15.11
CA VAL A 820 25.87 -3.75 16.45
C VAL A 820 26.09 -5.21 16.82
N LEU A 821 25.11 -6.10 16.60
CA LEU A 821 25.25 -7.53 16.89
C LEU A 821 26.40 -8.17 16.08
N ALA A 822 26.57 -7.80 14.82
CA ALA A 822 27.65 -8.29 13.96
C ALA A 822 29.06 -7.96 14.49
N ARG A 823 29.24 -6.86 15.23
CA ARG A 823 30.52 -6.50 15.88
C ARG A 823 30.85 -7.40 17.09
N PHE A 824 29.86 -8.09 17.64
CA PHE A 824 29.99 -8.98 18.80
C PHE A 824 29.79 -10.46 18.45
N ASP A 825 29.51 -10.81 17.19
CA ASP A 825 29.24 -12.17 16.70
C ASP A 825 30.54 -12.99 16.52
N VAL A 826 31.45 -12.91 17.50
CA VAL A 826 32.80 -13.50 17.48
C VAL A 826 32.73 -15.01 17.77
N THR A 827 32.37 -15.79 16.75
CA THR A 827 32.30 -17.26 16.79
C THR A 827 33.66 -17.98 16.88
N HIS A 828 34.73 -17.28 17.30
CA HIS A 828 36.10 -17.80 17.43
C HIS A 828 36.81 -17.43 18.75
N ALA A 829 36.06 -17.22 19.83
CA ALA A 829 36.59 -16.88 21.17
C ALA A 829 37.31 -18.02 21.93
N GLU A 830 37.84 -19.05 21.25
CA GLU A 830 38.55 -20.19 21.88
C GLU A 830 40.08 -20.20 21.68
N LYS A 831 40.66 -19.27 20.90
CA LYS A 831 42.12 -19.09 20.83
C LYS A 831 42.53 -17.84 21.60
N GLY A 832 42.89 -18.05 22.87
CA GLY A 832 43.19 -16.97 23.81
C GLY A 832 44.48 -16.21 23.47
N LEU A 833 44.32 -14.93 23.15
CA LEU A 833 45.34 -13.89 23.23
C LEU A 833 44.62 -12.58 23.57
N ALA A 834 45.14 -11.83 24.55
CA ALA A 834 44.52 -10.59 24.99
C ALA A 834 44.95 -9.42 24.11
N CYS A 835 43.99 -8.68 23.54
CA CYS A 835 44.26 -7.45 22.81
C CYS A 835 43.71 -6.23 23.56
N VAL A 836 44.63 -5.33 23.90
CA VAL A 836 44.36 -3.93 24.26
C VAL A 836 43.78 -3.21 23.04
N PRO A 837 42.84 -2.25 23.19
CA PRO A 837 42.27 -1.54 22.04
C PRO A 837 43.35 -0.80 21.24
N CYS A 838 43.38 -1.03 19.92
CA CYS A 838 44.26 -0.36 18.97
C CYS A 838 43.45 0.31 17.84
N THR A 839 43.99 1.37 17.25
CA THR A 839 43.23 2.39 16.50
C THR A 839 43.38 2.30 14.98
N THR A 840 43.88 1.18 14.44
CA THR A 840 44.41 1.08 13.07
C THR A 840 43.41 0.78 11.95
N HIS A 841 42.23 0.23 12.23
CA HIS A 841 41.24 -0.23 11.22
C HIS A 841 40.69 0.81 10.22
N LYS A 842 41.16 2.06 10.26
CA LYS A 842 40.84 3.07 9.24
C LYS A 842 41.72 2.95 7.99
N GLN A 843 42.89 2.32 8.09
CA GLN A 843 43.83 2.16 6.99
C GLN A 843 43.42 0.98 6.08
N ASP A 844 43.24 -0.21 6.67
CA ASP A 844 42.91 -1.46 5.96
C ASP A 844 41.71 -1.29 5.00
N PHE A 845 40.66 -0.60 5.44
CA PHE A 845 39.45 -0.34 4.65
C PHE A 845 39.68 0.65 3.49
N LEU A 846 40.63 1.57 3.63
CA LEU A 846 41.03 2.47 2.55
C LEU A 846 41.81 1.71 1.47
N ASP A 847 42.74 0.84 1.90
CA ASP A 847 43.59 0.07 1.00
C ASP A 847 42.78 -0.99 0.22
N ASP A 848 41.80 -1.66 0.86
CA ASP A 848 40.84 -2.55 0.17
C ASP A 848 40.01 -1.81 -0.89
N VAL A 849 39.53 -0.60 -0.59
CA VAL A 849 38.73 0.22 -1.53
C VAL A 849 39.58 0.73 -2.69
N LEU A 850 40.82 1.15 -2.45
CA LEU A 850 41.76 1.56 -3.51
C LEU A 850 42.14 0.38 -4.42
N GLY A 851 42.42 -0.78 -3.84
CA GLY A 851 42.73 -2.01 -4.58
C GLY A 851 41.56 -2.55 -5.44
N MET A 852 40.32 -2.16 -5.14
CA MET A 852 39.15 -2.40 -5.99
C MET A 852 39.04 -1.40 -7.16
N LEU A 853 39.46 -0.15 -6.98
CA LEU A 853 39.34 0.90 -8.00
C LEU A 853 40.39 0.76 -9.11
N GLU A 854 41.62 0.37 -8.79
CA GLU A 854 42.69 0.20 -9.80
C GLU A 854 42.42 -0.91 -10.82
N LYS A 855 41.57 -1.91 -10.47
CA LYS A 855 41.29 -3.08 -11.32
C LYS A 855 40.05 -2.92 -12.23
N GLY A 856 39.47 -1.73 -12.31
CA GLY A 856 38.32 -1.42 -13.17
C GLY A 856 38.64 -1.08 -14.63
N GLY A 857 39.92 -1.02 -15.03
CA GLY A 857 40.36 -0.57 -16.35
C GLY A 857 40.22 -1.61 -17.48
N GLY A 858 39.06 -1.67 -18.13
CA GLY A 858 38.80 -2.58 -19.26
C GLY A 858 39.54 -2.23 -20.56
N GLY A 859 40.76 -2.73 -20.74
CA GLY A 859 41.53 -2.61 -21.99
C GLY A 859 41.03 -3.54 -23.12
N ARG A 860 40.93 -3.01 -24.35
CA ARG A 860 40.62 -3.81 -25.55
C ARG A 860 41.75 -4.77 -25.90
N ALA A 861 41.41 -6.01 -26.27
CA ALA A 861 42.28 -6.88 -27.05
C ALA A 861 41.90 -6.81 -28.54
N VAL A 862 42.89 -6.65 -29.43
CA VAL A 862 42.77 -6.67 -30.90
C VAL A 862 44.04 -7.28 -31.47
N GLY A 863 43.90 -8.24 -32.39
CA GLY A 863 44.87 -8.53 -33.46
C GLY A 863 46.23 -9.13 -33.09
N ASP A 864 46.35 -10.43 -33.34
CA ASP A 864 47.45 -11.11 -34.07
C ASP A 864 48.90 -10.59 -33.95
N THR A 865 49.83 -11.48 -33.57
CA THR A 865 50.74 -12.14 -34.54
C THR A 865 51.52 -13.28 -33.86
N ALA A 866 52.39 -13.97 -34.61
CA ALA A 866 52.99 -15.26 -34.24
C ALA A 866 54.54 -15.21 -34.12
N THR A 867 55.12 -16.40 -33.90
CA THR A 867 56.55 -16.82 -33.97
C THR A 867 57.37 -16.86 -32.68
N SER A 868 58.31 -17.83 -32.69
CA SER A 868 59.20 -18.35 -31.63
C SER A 868 58.52 -18.75 -30.32
#